data_AF-A0A821SI66-F1
#
_entry.id   AF-A0A821SI66-F1
#
_cell.length_a   1.000
_cell.length_b   1.000
_cell.length_c   1.000
_cell.angle_alpha   90.00
_cell.angle_beta   90.00
_cell.angle_gamma   90.00
#
_symmetry.space_group_name_H-M   'P 1'
#
loop_
_entity.id
_entity.type
_entity.pdbx_description
1 polymer ?
#
loop_
_entity_poly.entity_id
_entity_poly.type
_entity_poly.pdbx_seq_one_letter_code
_entity_poly.pdbx_strand_id
1 'polypeptide(L)'
;MAAYLKLPLSNQQIYVEIKLSDPDATYNTTAAAAAAGGDLDIICCVDVSGSMSGSPIKNVCEVLRDIYQRTQKDYRLFTYNTQTDVKRTLKTLSERNDNLQASGGTSFACIFTAIKDYLIQNASAKKPVTFIFMTDGQDNEPNGLALQKSVQMLKLMLSAITNSPPITFHVIGFGEVNDEFLNKIRTFGTRQGLFRYSTESKELQNNFNDMFEYALHVRQFTIKFPNGKTYTANNIDNETVGFLTNDGDDLSAMAELTLIDDKTTTTQFPLAPMKDIRAIHLLHALNLIQPENEEQVKSIQTYLNNIQITNSKNFAERLEAEQIYKEIDQRMMEYRQLFAQLKMTQVPERVKLQLSALRHDPIFANTQRKKKLDLRVYKNVDYFKKTNISGILQGYKDSITLDTWQKIREQKEIWVDTYSNEDIYEIMRKSPDNILCLGIFVQRDEEVINNPAKGLKLLKVTNTIISYDSFINGMNLAKNNQQVQGQFTTLNDHYSIAGALADEQINAVIPLYINDEHMKRIRILEGIWLGYLYTLDSCGYDKQQEVALLKLFYEIIQQRTNTQRQKQMIIELEKVCRFIIDESQGFKTAEQFGEKTYEKLLKRLPIVNTQEYDLSIPLMIGYLRNDLTSVLVPIYYEYLRQEYLRKYPKNSAAVKTIVENLVYGCDSKHLPATLSTNNSST
;
A
#
# COMPACT_ATOMS: atom_id res chain seq x y z
N MET A 1 -8.74 11.45 25.51
CA MET A 1 -8.78 12.94 25.62
C MET A 1 -9.32 13.52 24.31
N ALA A 2 -10.12 14.59 24.35
CA ALA A 2 -10.58 15.30 23.14
C ALA A 2 -9.87 16.65 22.96
N ALA A 3 -9.39 16.92 21.75
CA ALA A 3 -8.76 18.18 21.37
C ALA A 3 -9.35 18.72 20.06
N TYR A 4 -9.48 20.04 19.90
CA TYR A 4 -10.05 20.64 18.67
C TYR A 4 -9.17 21.70 18.02
N LEU A 5 -9.38 21.87 16.71
CA LEU A 5 -8.63 22.74 15.82
C LEU A 5 -9.57 23.39 14.79
N LYS A 6 -9.69 24.72 14.81
CA LYS A 6 -10.39 25.46 13.74
C LYS A 6 -9.57 25.42 12.44
N LEU A 7 -10.21 25.14 11.31
CA LEU A 7 -9.52 25.03 10.02
C LEU A 7 -9.57 26.37 9.26
N PRO A 8 -8.45 26.86 8.70
CA PRO A 8 -8.41 28.15 7.99
C PRO A 8 -9.10 28.11 6.62
N LEU A 9 -9.52 26.94 6.12
CA LEU A 9 -10.31 26.81 4.89
C LEU A 9 -11.76 27.31 5.04
N SER A 10 -12.30 27.30 6.27
CA SER A 10 -13.61 27.85 6.58
C SER A 10 -13.70 28.14 8.07
N ASN A 11 -14.05 29.37 8.44
CA ASN A 11 -14.27 29.79 9.82
C ASN A 11 -15.30 28.91 10.57
N GLN A 12 -16.17 28.22 9.82
CA GLN A 12 -17.19 27.32 10.36
C GLN A 12 -16.68 25.88 10.62
N GLN A 13 -15.55 25.47 10.02
CA GLN A 13 -15.07 24.09 10.11
C GLN A 13 -14.08 23.89 11.26
N ILE A 14 -14.38 22.90 12.10
CA ILE A 14 -13.55 22.48 13.23
C ILE A 14 -13.30 20.98 13.16
N TYR A 15 -12.02 20.62 13.19
CA TYR A 15 -11.55 19.26 13.39
C TYR A 15 -11.47 18.95 14.89
N VAL A 16 -11.95 17.77 15.29
CA VAL A 16 -11.85 17.25 16.66
C VAL A 16 -11.12 15.91 16.63
N GLU A 17 -9.99 15.83 17.33
CA GLU A 17 -9.22 14.60 17.56
C GLU A 17 -9.58 14.03 18.93
N ILE A 18 -10.00 12.76 18.99
CA ILE A 18 -10.24 12.05 20.25
C ILE A 18 -9.26 10.88 20.35
N LYS A 19 -8.35 10.96 21.31
CA LYS A 19 -7.44 9.87 21.68
C LYS A 19 -8.19 8.87 22.54
N LEU A 20 -8.29 7.63 22.04
CA LEU A 20 -9.01 6.50 22.61
C LEU A 20 -8.22 5.73 23.67
N SER A 21 -6.90 5.92 23.73
CA SER A 21 -6.02 5.23 24.67
C SER A 21 -6.32 5.61 26.13
N ASP A 22 -6.49 4.58 26.96
CA ASP A 22 -6.39 4.65 28.41
C ASP A 22 -4.89 4.69 28.77
N PRO A 23 -4.36 5.80 29.34
CA PRO A 23 -2.92 6.07 29.34
C PRO A 23 -2.08 5.09 30.18
N ASP A 24 -2.68 4.39 31.14
CA ASP A 24 -2.00 3.44 32.02
C ASP A 24 -2.07 1.97 31.51
N ALA A 25 -2.79 1.70 30.42
CA ALA A 25 -3.13 0.35 29.98
C ALA A 25 -2.14 -0.26 28.98
N THR A 26 -1.00 -0.77 29.47
CA THR A 26 0.02 -1.47 28.64
C THR A 26 -0.46 -2.85 28.13
N TYR A 27 -1.28 -2.85 27.08
CA TYR A 27 -1.75 -4.08 26.41
C TYR A 27 -0.84 -4.52 25.26
N ASN A 28 -0.52 -5.82 25.20
CA ASN A 28 0.10 -6.46 24.04
C ASN A 28 -0.90 -6.48 22.86
N THR A 29 -0.76 -5.52 21.94
CA THR A 29 -1.76 -5.19 20.91
C THR A 29 -2.04 -6.32 19.92
N THR A 30 -1.07 -7.19 19.62
CA THR A 30 -1.19 -8.25 18.60
C THR A 30 -2.18 -9.36 18.96
N ALA A 31 -2.28 -9.74 20.24
CA ALA A 31 -3.28 -10.72 20.71
C ALA A 31 -4.64 -10.04 21.00
N ALA A 32 -4.60 -8.82 21.55
CA ALA A 32 -5.80 -8.08 21.90
C ALA A 32 -6.64 -7.70 20.68
N ALA A 33 -6.02 -7.29 19.56
CA ALA A 33 -6.76 -6.92 18.34
C ALA A 33 -7.60 -8.09 17.78
N ALA A 34 -7.05 -9.31 17.78
CA ALA A 34 -7.76 -10.51 17.32
C ALA A 34 -8.93 -10.91 18.24
N ALA A 35 -8.85 -10.60 19.54
CA ALA A 35 -9.91 -10.87 20.52
C ALA A 35 -10.91 -9.70 20.70
N ALA A 36 -10.53 -8.47 20.35
CA ALA A 36 -11.34 -7.26 20.50
C ALA A 36 -12.27 -7.00 19.30
N GLY A 37 -12.10 -7.74 18.20
CA GLY A 37 -13.13 -7.93 17.19
C GLY A 37 -14.33 -8.65 17.81
N GLY A 38 -15.31 -7.87 18.26
CA GLY A 38 -16.59 -8.39 18.74
C GLY A 38 -17.24 -9.29 17.70
N ASP A 39 -18.08 -10.22 18.16
CA ASP A 39 -18.63 -11.32 17.36
C ASP A 39 -19.66 -10.81 16.33
N LEU A 40 -19.13 -10.25 15.24
CA LEU A 40 -19.82 -9.58 14.13
C LEU A 40 -20.35 -10.60 13.13
N ASP A 41 -21.65 -10.56 12.87
CA ASP A 41 -22.35 -11.49 12.00
C ASP A 41 -22.33 -10.97 10.55
N ILE A 42 -21.24 -11.27 9.81
CA ILE A 42 -21.10 -10.90 8.39
C ILE A 42 -21.83 -11.94 7.51
N ILE A 43 -22.65 -11.44 6.58
CA ILE A 43 -23.48 -12.23 5.69
C ILE A 43 -23.26 -11.75 4.25
N CYS A 44 -22.73 -12.61 3.39
CA CYS A 44 -22.57 -12.31 1.97
C CYS A 44 -23.87 -12.62 1.23
N CYS A 45 -24.49 -11.62 0.60
CA CYS A 45 -25.68 -11.76 -0.23
C CYS A 45 -25.26 -11.64 -1.70
N VAL A 46 -25.31 -12.75 -2.44
CA VAL A 46 -24.72 -12.90 -3.77
C VAL A 46 -25.81 -13.20 -4.80
N ASP A 47 -25.94 -12.36 -5.83
CA ASP A 47 -26.74 -12.71 -7.00
C ASP A 47 -26.15 -13.94 -7.71
N VAL A 48 -27.01 -14.88 -8.05
CA VAL A 48 -26.71 -16.08 -8.86
C VAL A 48 -27.69 -16.20 -10.03
N SER A 49 -28.21 -15.08 -10.51
CA SER A 49 -28.96 -14.91 -11.76
C SER A 49 -28.16 -15.36 -13.01
N GLY A 50 -28.79 -15.34 -14.18
CA GLY A 50 -28.16 -15.71 -15.46
C GLY A 50 -27.10 -14.71 -15.97
N SER A 51 -27.21 -13.43 -15.63
CA SER A 51 -26.22 -12.39 -16.03
C SER A 51 -24.85 -12.65 -15.42
N MET A 52 -24.83 -13.08 -14.15
CA MET A 52 -23.63 -13.47 -13.40
C MET A 52 -22.76 -14.55 -14.07
N SER A 53 -23.26 -15.25 -15.10
CA SER A 53 -22.60 -16.38 -15.73
C SER A 53 -21.29 -16.01 -16.44
N GLY A 54 -20.39 -17.00 -16.56
CA GLY A 54 -19.06 -16.77 -17.15
C GLY A 54 -18.05 -16.27 -16.12
N SER A 55 -17.63 -15.01 -16.24
CA SER A 55 -16.57 -14.42 -15.40
C SER A 55 -17.03 -13.85 -14.05
N PRO A 56 -18.15 -13.09 -13.93
CA PRO A 56 -18.52 -12.43 -12.69
C PRO A 56 -18.66 -13.41 -11.51
N ILE A 57 -19.42 -14.51 -11.70
CA ILE A 57 -19.63 -15.51 -10.65
C ILE A 57 -18.34 -16.25 -10.25
N LYS A 58 -17.39 -16.44 -11.18
CA LYS A 58 -16.08 -17.04 -10.88
C LYS A 58 -15.25 -16.13 -9.99
N ASN A 59 -15.15 -14.85 -10.35
CA ASN A 59 -14.43 -13.85 -9.56
C ASN A 59 -15.00 -13.79 -8.14
N VAL A 60 -16.34 -13.76 -7.99
CA VAL A 60 -17.02 -13.79 -6.68
C VAL A 60 -16.68 -15.07 -5.90
N CYS A 61 -16.68 -16.24 -6.55
CA CYS A 61 -16.29 -17.49 -5.89
C CYS A 61 -14.82 -17.50 -5.45
N GLU A 62 -13.90 -17.01 -6.28
CA GLU A 62 -12.47 -16.93 -5.98
C GLU A 62 -12.19 -15.99 -4.80
N VAL A 63 -12.87 -14.84 -4.74
CA VAL A 63 -12.73 -13.88 -3.63
C VAL A 63 -13.33 -14.43 -2.33
N LEU A 64 -14.49 -15.08 -2.37
CA LEU A 64 -15.08 -15.74 -1.20
C LEU A 64 -14.17 -16.85 -0.64
N ARG A 65 -13.45 -17.57 -1.51
CA ARG A 65 -12.45 -18.57 -1.10
C ARG A 65 -11.19 -17.93 -0.52
N ASP A 66 -10.67 -16.86 -1.12
CA ASP A 66 -9.55 -16.07 -0.59
C ASP A 66 -9.88 -15.55 0.83
N ILE A 67 -11.05 -14.95 1.02
CA ILE A 67 -11.52 -14.46 2.32
C ILE A 67 -11.62 -15.59 3.35
N TYR A 68 -12.15 -16.76 2.99
CA TYR A 68 -12.17 -17.93 3.89
C TYR A 68 -10.75 -18.40 4.24
N GLN A 69 -9.86 -18.50 3.26
CA GLN A 69 -8.46 -18.92 3.47
C GLN A 69 -7.68 -17.93 4.34
N ARG A 70 -7.90 -16.61 4.17
CA ARG A 70 -7.23 -15.56 4.95
C ARG A 70 -7.77 -15.42 6.37
N THR A 71 -9.09 -15.59 6.58
CA THR A 71 -9.72 -15.34 7.89
C THR A 71 -10.01 -16.59 8.72
N GLN A 72 -10.08 -17.78 8.10
CA GLN A 72 -10.49 -19.06 8.71
C GLN A 72 -11.83 -19.01 9.47
N LYS A 73 -12.69 -18.02 9.15
CA LYS A 73 -14.02 -17.83 9.74
C LYS A 73 -15.09 -18.24 8.72
N ASP A 74 -16.07 -19.03 9.17
CA ASP A 74 -17.15 -19.50 8.31
C ASP A 74 -18.36 -18.55 8.33
N TYR A 75 -18.35 -17.58 7.43
CA TYR A 75 -19.44 -16.61 7.28
C TYR A 75 -20.63 -17.17 6.49
N ARG A 76 -21.81 -16.62 6.73
CA ARG A 76 -23.07 -17.04 6.10
C ARG A 76 -23.15 -16.52 4.66
N LEU A 77 -23.65 -17.36 3.75
CA LEU A 77 -23.75 -17.05 2.31
C LEU A 77 -25.20 -17.21 1.85
N PHE A 78 -25.84 -16.10 1.52
CA PHE A 78 -27.19 -16.05 0.95
C PHE A 78 -27.07 -15.88 -0.57
N THR A 79 -27.24 -16.97 -1.32
CA THR A 79 -27.29 -16.88 -2.79
C THR A 79 -28.73 -16.67 -3.24
N TYR A 80 -28.97 -15.67 -4.10
CA TYR A 80 -30.32 -15.34 -4.57
C TYR A 80 -30.41 -15.22 -6.09
N ASN A 81 -31.58 -15.54 -6.64
CA ASN A 81 -31.98 -15.26 -8.01
C ASN A 81 -33.49 -14.96 -8.02
N THR A 82 -34.34 -15.85 -8.53
CA THR A 82 -35.80 -15.84 -8.29
C THR A 82 -36.19 -16.52 -6.98
N GLN A 83 -35.25 -17.21 -6.34
CA GLN A 83 -35.38 -17.81 -5.00
C GLN A 83 -34.15 -17.43 -4.16
N THR A 84 -34.14 -17.75 -2.86
CA THR A 84 -32.97 -17.55 -1.98
C THR A 84 -32.59 -18.84 -1.27
N ASP A 85 -31.32 -19.21 -1.34
CA ASP A 85 -30.71 -20.28 -0.54
C ASP A 85 -29.85 -19.65 0.57
N VAL A 86 -30.30 -19.83 1.81
CA VAL A 86 -29.67 -19.33 3.04
C VAL A 86 -28.87 -20.40 3.80
N LYS A 87 -28.74 -21.62 3.23
CA LYS A 87 -28.11 -22.77 3.91
C LYS A 87 -26.61 -22.89 3.65
N ARG A 88 -26.03 -22.00 2.84
CA ARG A 88 -24.62 -22.03 2.44
C ARG A 88 -23.75 -21.18 3.36
N THR A 89 -22.49 -21.55 3.42
CA THR A 89 -21.44 -20.81 4.13
C THR A 89 -20.14 -20.79 3.32
N LEU A 90 -19.22 -19.87 3.60
CA LEU A 90 -17.98 -19.73 2.82
C LEU A 90 -17.12 -21.01 2.87
N LYS A 91 -17.13 -21.72 4.00
CA LYS A 91 -16.49 -23.03 4.16
C LYS A 91 -16.99 -24.04 3.14
N THR A 92 -18.32 -24.13 2.93
CA THR A 92 -18.89 -25.07 1.94
C THR A 92 -18.42 -24.77 0.51
N LEU A 93 -18.20 -23.49 0.18
CA LEU A 93 -17.68 -23.05 -1.12
C LEU A 93 -16.18 -23.33 -1.30
N SER A 94 -15.40 -23.31 -0.21
CA SER A 94 -13.95 -23.52 -0.24
C SER A 94 -13.54 -24.99 -0.11
N GLU A 95 -14.14 -25.76 0.81
CA GLU A 95 -13.71 -27.14 1.08
C GLU A 95 -14.09 -28.12 -0.04
N ARG A 96 -15.23 -27.88 -0.71
CA ARG A 96 -15.70 -28.72 -1.83
C ARG A 96 -15.18 -28.27 -3.19
N ASN A 97 -14.59 -27.08 -3.25
CA ASN A 97 -14.35 -26.34 -4.50
C ASN A 97 -15.63 -26.16 -5.35
N ASP A 98 -16.82 -26.23 -4.73
CA ASP A 98 -18.11 -26.00 -5.37
C ASP A 98 -18.15 -24.57 -5.92
N ASN A 99 -18.38 -24.40 -7.23
CA ASN A 99 -18.65 -23.09 -7.82
C ASN A 99 -20.15 -22.79 -7.75
N LEU A 100 -20.51 -21.53 -7.50
CA LEU A 100 -21.90 -21.08 -7.59
C LEU A 100 -22.39 -21.17 -9.05
N GLN A 101 -23.63 -21.61 -9.25
CA GLN A 101 -24.23 -21.81 -10.57
C GLN A 101 -25.20 -20.67 -10.91
N ALA A 102 -24.73 -19.76 -11.77
CA ALA A 102 -25.51 -18.66 -12.34
C ALA A 102 -26.70 -19.20 -13.17
N SER A 103 -27.93 -18.85 -12.79
CA SER A 103 -29.17 -19.31 -13.43
C SER A 103 -30.39 -18.46 -13.02
N GLY A 104 -31.42 -18.38 -13.88
CA GLY A 104 -32.65 -17.63 -13.61
C GLY A 104 -32.52 -16.11 -13.79
N GLY A 105 -33.47 -15.36 -13.24
CA GLY A 105 -33.45 -13.89 -13.20
C GLY A 105 -33.24 -13.38 -11.77
N THR A 106 -33.05 -12.06 -11.61
CA THR A 106 -32.81 -11.42 -10.31
C THR A 106 -34.13 -10.93 -9.69
N SER A 107 -34.44 -11.34 -8.46
CA SER A 107 -35.49 -10.76 -7.60
C SER A 107 -34.83 -10.28 -6.30
N PHE A 108 -34.80 -8.97 -6.10
CA PHE A 108 -34.35 -8.39 -4.84
C PHE A 108 -35.39 -8.60 -3.73
N ALA A 109 -36.67 -8.82 -4.07
CA ALA A 109 -37.72 -9.06 -3.09
C ALA A 109 -37.53 -10.38 -2.31
N CYS A 110 -37.02 -11.43 -2.96
CA CYS A 110 -36.76 -12.72 -2.28
C CYS A 110 -35.65 -12.57 -1.22
N ILE A 111 -34.52 -11.93 -1.57
CA ILE A 111 -33.39 -11.73 -0.66
C ILE A 111 -33.72 -10.76 0.48
N PHE A 112 -34.47 -9.66 0.25
CA PHE A 112 -34.93 -8.81 1.36
C PHE A 112 -35.91 -9.53 2.29
N THR A 113 -36.72 -10.45 1.76
CA THR A 113 -37.60 -11.29 2.60
C THR A 113 -36.77 -12.23 3.46
N ALA A 114 -35.77 -12.91 2.90
CA ALA A 114 -34.84 -13.79 3.62
C ALA A 114 -34.03 -13.03 4.70
N ILE A 115 -33.50 -11.85 4.37
CA ILE A 115 -32.82 -10.95 5.33
C ILE A 115 -33.76 -10.54 6.47
N LYS A 116 -35.03 -10.23 6.16
CA LYS A 116 -36.04 -9.88 7.17
C LYS A 116 -36.37 -11.08 8.07
N ASP A 117 -36.53 -12.28 7.52
CA ASP A 117 -36.80 -13.49 8.32
C ASP A 117 -35.59 -13.89 9.19
N TYR A 118 -34.38 -13.72 8.65
CA TYR A 118 -33.14 -13.92 9.39
C TYR A 118 -32.99 -12.98 10.59
N LEU A 119 -33.24 -11.68 10.40
CA LEU A 119 -33.14 -10.69 11.47
C LEU A 119 -34.21 -10.91 12.55
N ILE A 120 -35.39 -11.42 12.20
CA ILE A 120 -36.41 -11.87 13.17
C ILE A 120 -35.89 -13.08 13.97
N GLN A 121 -35.31 -14.09 13.31
CA GLN A 121 -34.77 -15.29 13.97
C GLN A 121 -33.57 -14.99 14.89
N ASN A 122 -32.73 -14.01 14.53
CA ASN A 122 -31.52 -13.67 15.27
C ASN A 122 -31.67 -12.42 16.16
N ALA A 123 -32.86 -11.83 16.29
CA ALA A 123 -33.11 -10.60 17.07
C ALA A 123 -32.59 -10.68 18.53
N SER A 124 -32.66 -11.86 19.15
CA SER A 124 -32.19 -12.12 20.50
C SER A 124 -30.65 -12.12 20.66
N ALA A 125 -29.89 -12.22 19.57
CA ALA A 125 -28.46 -12.50 19.62
C ALA A 125 -27.60 -11.30 20.07
N LYS A 126 -28.11 -10.06 19.97
CA LYS A 126 -27.41 -8.81 20.32
C LYS A 126 -26.03 -8.60 19.65
N LYS A 127 -25.73 -9.32 18.57
CA LYS A 127 -24.55 -9.15 17.71
C LYS A 127 -24.83 -8.16 16.59
N PRO A 128 -23.92 -7.20 16.28
CA PRO A 128 -24.06 -6.37 15.08
C PRO A 128 -24.05 -7.26 13.83
N VAL A 129 -24.78 -6.84 12.80
CA VAL A 129 -25.00 -7.63 11.57
C VAL A 129 -24.60 -6.81 10.35
N THR A 130 -23.74 -7.36 9.50
CA THR A 130 -23.25 -6.69 8.30
C THR A 130 -23.57 -7.51 7.06
N PHE A 131 -24.51 -7.01 6.25
CA PHE A 131 -24.85 -7.58 4.96
C PHE A 131 -23.92 -7.00 3.89
N ILE A 132 -23.33 -7.88 3.08
CA ILE A 132 -22.52 -7.51 1.91
C ILE A 132 -23.25 -7.98 0.66
N PHE A 133 -23.96 -7.06 0.00
CA PHE A 133 -24.82 -7.29 -1.15
C PHE A 133 -24.02 -7.18 -2.47
N MET A 134 -24.21 -8.09 -3.42
CA MET A 134 -23.38 -8.21 -4.63
C MET A 134 -24.25 -8.58 -5.83
N THR A 135 -24.29 -7.75 -6.87
CA THR A 135 -25.21 -7.94 -8.00
C THR A 135 -24.68 -7.35 -9.32
N ASP A 136 -25.00 -8.00 -10.45
CA ASP A 136 -24.94 -7.41 -11.79
C ASP A 136 -26.31 -7.19 -12.44
N GLY A 137 -27.34 -7.87 -11.95
CA GLY A 137 -28.72 -7.70 -12.40
C GLY A 137 -29.40 -6.43 -11.88
N GLN A 138 -30.45 -6.03 -12.59
CA GLN A 138 -31.52 -5.18 -12.08
C GLN A 138 -32.69 -6.07 -11.64
N ASP A 139 -33.67 -5.54 -10.91
CA ASP A 139 -34.82 -6.33 -10.45
C ASP A 139 -35.75 -6.67 -11.63
N ASN A 140 -36.01 -7.96 -11.84
CA ASN A 140 -36.80 -8.46 -12.96
C ASN A 140 -38.30 -8.61 -12.63
N GLU A 141 -38.80 -8.10 -11.50
CA GLU A 141 -40.20 -8.29 -11.12
C GLU A 141 -41.15 -7.34 -11.87
N PRO A 142 -42.17 -7.85 -12.58
CA PRO A 142 -43.10 -7.00 -13.33
C PRO A 142 -43.83 -6.04 -12.40
N ASN A 143 -43.76 -4.75 -12.72
CA ASN A 143 -44.31 -3.61 -11.97
C ASN A 143 -43.62 -3.30 -10.62
N GLY A 144 -42.57 -4.03 -10.21
CA GLY A 144 -41.78 -3.73 -8.99
C GLY A 144 -42.56 -3.71 -7.66
N LEU A 145 -43.80 -4.19 -7.62
CA LEU A 145 -44.68 -4.06 -6.46
C LEU A 145 -44.24 -4.94 -5.29
N ALA A 146 -43.73 -6.15 -5.56
CA ALA A 146 -43.20 -7.04 -4.53
C ALA A 146 -41.83 -6.56 -4.01
N LEU A 147 -40.97 -6.01 -4.87
CA LEU A 147 -39.81 -5.23 -4.45
C LEU A 147 -40.18 -4.06 -3.51
N GLN A 148 -41.12 -3.20 -3.87
CA GLN A 148 -41.54 -2.09 -3.00
C GLN A 148 -42.09 -2.60 -1.65
N LYS A 149 -42.94 -3.62 -1.66
CA LYS A 149 -43.54 -4.23 -0.46
C LYS A 149 -42.49 -4.87 0.45
N SER A 150 -41.50 -5.57 -0.10
CA SER A 150 -40.43 -6.21 0.67
C SER A 150 -39.47 -5.17 1.28
N VAL A 151 -39.10 -4.12 0.54
CA VAL A 151 -38.31 -3.00 1.07
C VAL A 151 -39.06 -2.26 2.19
N GLN A 152 -40.37 -2.01 2.03
CA GLN A 152 -41.20 -1.43 3.10
C GLN A 152 -41.25 -2.33 4.34
N MET A 153 -41.44 -3.63 4.17
CA MET A 153 -41.48 -4.60 5.28
C MET A 153 -40.13 -4.69 6.01
N LEU A 154 -39.01 -4.69 5.27
CA LEU A 154 -37.67 -4.66 5.83
C LEU A 154 -37.43 -3.38 6.65
N LYS A 155 -37.76 -2.20 6.10
CA LYS A 155 -37.63 -0.92 6.81
C LYS A 155 -38.52 -0.83 8.05
N LEU A 156 -39.77 -1.30 7.97
CA LEU A 156 -40.68 -1.34 9.11
C LEU A 156 -40.11 -2.22 10.23
N MET A 157 -39.61 -3.41 9.90
CA MET A 157 -38.99 -4.31 10.87
C MET A 157 -37.71 -3.71 11.48
N LEU A 158 -36.82 -3.13 10.67
CA LEU A 158 -35.60 -2.47 11.16
C LEU A 158 -35.92 -1.29 12.10
N SER A 159 -37.01 -0.55 11.85
CA SER A 159 -37.50 0.49 12.77
C SER A 159 -38.15 -0.05 14.05
N ALA A 160 -38.66 -1.28 14.02
CA ALA A 160 -39.29 -1.94 15.18
C ALA A 160 -38.26 -2.51 16.17
N ILE A 161 -37.07 -2.94 15.71
CA ILE A 161 -35.99 -3.38 16.61
C ILE A 161 -35.19 -2.17 17.13
N THR A 162 -35.87 -1.31 17.89
CA THR A 162 -35.31 -0.06 18.47
C THR A 162 -34.12 -0.24 19.41
N ASN A 163 -33.88 -1.47 19.87
CA ASN A 163 -32.71 -1.86 20.68
C ASN A 163 -31.84 -2.91 19.98
N SER A 164 -31.87 -2.95 18.64
CA SER A 164 -30.94 -3.79 17.87
C SER A 164 -29.51 -3.27 18.01
N PRO A 165 -28.51 -4.16 18.02
CA PRO A 165 -27.14 -3.79 17.69
C PRO A 165 -27.08 -3.26 16.23
N PRO A 166 -26.01 -2.57 15.83
CA PRO A 166 -25.91 -1.99 14.49
C PRO A 166 -26.15 -2.99 13.35
N ILE A 167 -26.93 -2.56 12.35
CA ILE A 167 -27.21 -3.32 11.12
C ILE A 167 -26.74 -2.47 9.94
N THR A 168 -25.78 -2.99 9.17
CA THR A 168 -25.13 -2.26 8.07
C THR A 168 -25.33 -3.01 6.75
N PHE A 169 -25.61 -2.28 5.66
CA PHE A 169 -25.72 -2.83 4.31
C PHE A 169 -24.62 -2.26 3.42
N HIS A 170 -23.63 -3.07 3.08
CA HIS A 170 -22.63 -2.77 2.07
C HIS A 170 -23.08 -3.32 0.72
N VAL A 171 -22.73 -2.64 -0.37
CA VAL A 171 -23.24 -2.99 -1.71
C VAL A 171 -22.13 -2.91 -2.76
N ILE A 172 -21.93 -3.97 -3.53
CA ILE A 172 -21.12 -4.01 -4.75
C ILE A 172 -22.05 -4.14 -5.95
N GLY A 173 -22.08 -3.11 -6.79
CA GLY A 173 -22.60 -3.20 -8.16
C GLY A 173 -21.48 -3.48 -9.15
N PHE A 174 -21.74 -4.27 -10.19
CA PHE A 174 -20.79 -4.52 -11.28
C PHE A 174 -21.55 -4.77 -12.59
N GLY A 175 -21.07 -4.21 -13.71
CA GLY A 175 -21.87 -4.15 -14.94
C GLY A 175 -23.01 -3.12 -14.87
N GLU A 176 -23.99 -3.23 -15.77
CA GLU A 176 -25.02 -2.19 -16.01
C GLU A 176 -26.21 -2.24 -15.02
N VAL A 177 -25.90 -2.04 -13.74
CA VAL A 177 -26.86 -2.05 -12.61
C VAL A 177 -27.61 -0.72 -12.43
N ASN A 178 -28.72 -0.75 -11.69
CA ASN A 178 -29.47 0.45 -11.31
C ASN A 178 -28.85 1.12 -10.07
N ASP A 179 -27.94 2.06 -10.29
CA ASP A 179 -27.18 2.71 -9.21
C ASP A 179 -28.04 3.46 -8.20
N GLU A 180 -29.12 4.11 -8.65
CA GLU A 180 -30.01 4.87 -7.76
C GLU A 180 -30.72 3.93 -6.78
N PHE A 181 -31.01 2.68 -7.18
CA PHE A 181 -31.51 1.64 -6.29
C PHE A 181 -30.42 1.06 -5.38
N LEU A 182 -29.24 0.70 -5.92
CA LEU A 182 -28.16 0.13 -5.10
C LEU A 182 -27.65 1.10 -4.02
N ASN A 183 -27.53 2.39 -4.35
CA ASN A 183 -27.20 3.44 -3.39
C ASN A 183 -28.31 3.68 -2.34
N LYS A 184 -29.56 3.27 -2.61
CA LYS A 184 -30.64 3.22 -1.60
C LYS A 184 -30.50 1.99 -0.69
N ILE A 185 -30.09 0.82 -1.19
CA ILE A 185 -29.92 -0.40 -0.36
C ILE A 185 -28.97 -0.12 0.82
N ARG A 186 -27.85 0.58 0.57
CA ARG A 186 -26.86 0.88 1.63
C ARG A 186 -27.37 1.78 2.76
N THR A 187 -28.52 2.42 2.58
CA THR A 187 -29.20 3.25 3.60
C THR A 187 -30.41 2.56 4.24
N PHE A 188 -30.63 1.26 3.99
CA PHE A 188 -31.71 0.51 4.62
C PHE A 188 -31.42 0.16 6.08
N GLY A 189 -30.15 -0.06 6.44
CA GLY A 189 -29.73 -0.43 7.79
C GLY A 189 -29.83 0.70 8.81
N THR A 190 -29.63 0.37 10.09
CA THR A 190 -29.46 1.37 11.15
C THR A 190 -28.14 2.14 11.00
N ARG A 191 -27.21 1.63 10.17
CA ARG A 191 -26.04 2.34 9.67
C ARG A 191 -26.00 2.37 8.15
N GLN A 192 -25.53 3.51 7.63
CA GLN A 192 -25.20 3.67 6.21
C GLN A 192 -23.90 2.89 5.90
N GLY A 193 -23.99 1.91 5.01
CA GLY A 193 -22.81 1.18 4.53
C GLY A 193 -22.18 1.81 3.28
N LEU A 194 -21.09 1.18 2.83
CA LEU A 194 -20.41 1.57 1.59
C LEU A 194 -21.16 1.10 0.35
N PHE A 195 -20.98 1.84 -0.75
CA PHE A 195 -21.30 1.39 -2.09
C PHE A 195 -20.03 1.41 -2.93
N ARG A 196 -19.75 0.30 -3.61
CA ARG A 196 -18.70 0.16 -4.62
C ARG A 196 -19.36 -0.17 -5.95
N TYR A 197 -18.85 0.45 -7.01
CA TYR A 197 -19.21 0.13 -8.38
C TYR A 197 -17.96 -0.35 -9.10
N SER A 198 -18.06 -1.45 -9.84
CA SER A 198 -16.92 -2.10 -10.49
C SER A 198 -17.17 -2.23 -11.99
N THR A 199 -16.44 -1.47 -12.79
CA THR A 199 -16.51 -1.55 -14.25
C THR A 199 -15.84 -2.82 -14.78
N GLU A 200 -14.71 -3.21 -14.21
CA GLU A 200 -13.95 -4.39 -14.63
C GLU A 200 -14.04 -5.56 -13.65
N SER A 201 -13.91 -6.77 -14.21
CA SER A 201 -13.70 -8.02 -13.45
C SER A 201 -12.48 -7.98 -12.53
N LYS A 202 -11.44 -7.22 -12.87
CA LYS A 202 -10.22 -7.06 -12.04
C LYS A 202 -10.41 -6.08 -10.87
N GLU A 203 -11.26 -5.08 -11.05
CA GLU A 203 -11.64 -4.17 -9.98
C GLU A 203 -12.53 -4.88 -8.94
N LEU A 204 -13.28 -5.91 -9.34
CA LEU A 204 -14.25 -6.59 -8.47
C LEU A 204 -13.59 -7.25 -7.26
N GLN A 205 -12.54 -8.05 -7.48
CA GLN A 205 -11.73 -8.66 -6.40
C GLN A 205 -11.13 -7.60 -5.46
N ASN A 206 -10.76 -6.45 -6.01
CA ASN A 206 -10.17 -5.35 -5.25
C ASN A 206 -11.21 -4.66 -4.37
N ASN A 207 -12.30 -4.16 -4.97
CA ASN A 207 -13.43 -3.52 -4.29
C ASN A 207 -14.03 -4.42 -3.19
N PHE A 208 -14.11 -5.72 -3.44
CA PHE A 208 -14.62 -6.71 -2.50
C PHE A 208 -13.67 -6.89 -1.31
N ASN A 209 -12.38 -7.16 -1.53
CA ASN A 209 -11.43 -7.31 -0.44
C ASN A 209 -11.39 -6.05 0.44
N ASP A 210 -11.28 -4.85 -0.15
CA ASP A 210 -11.24 -3.59 0.62
C ASP A 210 -12.50 -3.41 1.48
N MET A 211 -13.66 -3.73 0.92
CA MET A 211 -14.94 -3.59 1.63
C MET A 211 -15.16 -4.69 2.67
N PHE A 212 -14.50 -5.85 2.54
CA PHE A 212 -14.50 -6.90 3.56
C PHE A 212 -13.56 -6.55 4.73
N GLU A 213 -12.35 -6.05 4.44
CA GLU A 213 -11.47 -5.51 5.50
C GLU A 213 -12.14 -4.34 6.23
N TYR A 214 -12.79 -3.43 5.50
CA TYR A 214 -13.59 -2.35 6.09
C TYR A 214 -14.68 -2.92 7.01
N ALA A 215 -15.45 -3.92 6.56
CA ALA A 215 -16.50 -4.55 7.35
C ALA A 215 -15.97 -5.26 8.61
N LEU A 216 -14.74 -5.78 8.59
CA LEU A 216 -14.09 -6.42 9.74
C LEU A 216 -13.51 -5.42 10.75
N HIS A 217 -12.93 -4.32 10.27
CA HIS A 217 -12.05 -3.46 11.07
C HIS A 217 -12.65 -2.12 11.48
N VAL A 218 -13.62 -1.59 10.72
CA VAL A 218 -14.18 -0.27 11.01
C VAL A 218 -15.07 -0.30 12.25
N ARG A 219 -14.68 0.50 13.25
CA ARG A 219 -15.58 0.94 14.32
C ARG A 219 -16.20 2.28 13.96
N GLN A 220 -17.47 2.48 14.29
CA GLN A 220 -18.12 3.77 14.13
C GLN A 220 -18.28 4.46 15.48
N PHE A 221 -17.61 5.59 15.59
CA PHE A 221 -17.70 6.47 16.74
C PHE A 221 -18.68 7.60 16.45
N THR A 222 -19.54 7.92 17.41
CA THR A 222 -20.43 9.08 17.35
C THR A 222 -20.04 10.05 18.46
N ILE A 223 -19.68 11.29 18.12
CA ILE A 223 -19.64 12.37 19.11
C ILE A 223 -20.99 13.07 19.17
N LYS A 224 -21.49 13.27 20.38
CA LYS A 224 -22.65 14.10 20.68
C LYS A 224 -22.19 15.33 21.44
N PHE A 225 -22.53 16.50 20.90
CA PHE A 225 -22.27 17.80 21.50
C PHE A 225 -23.39 18.17 22.50
N PRO A 226 -23.10 19.02 23.51
CA PRO A 226 -24.12 19.53 24.43
C PRO A 226 -25.31 20.21 23.77
N ASN A 227 -25.14 20.80 22.57
CA ASN A 227 -26.22 21.38 21.77
C ASN A 227 -27.16 20.34 21.10
N GLY A 228 -26.93 19.05 21.35
CA GLY A 228 -27.74 17.94 20.83
C GLY A 228 -27.31 17.40 19.46
N LYS A 229 -26.45 18.10 18.71
CA LYS A 229 -25.95 17.62 17.41
C LYS A 229 -25.01 16.42 17.59
N THR A 230 -25.02 15.56 16.58
CA THR A 230 -24.22 14.33 16.53
C THR A 230 -23.44 14.24 15.23
N TYR A 231 -22.16 13.88 15.32
CA TYR A 231 -21.29 13.62 14.17
C TYR A 231 -20.72 12.23 14.27
N THR A 232 -20.76 11.47 13.18
CA THR A 232 -20.21 10.12 13.08
C THR A 232 -18.87 10.15 12.36
N ALA A 233 -17.92 9.37 12.86
CA ALA A 233 -16.67 9.06 12.17
C ALA A 233 -16.47 7.55 12.18
N ASN A 234 -15.97 7.03 11.06
CA ASN A 234 -15.61 5.63 10.91
C ASN A 234 -14.09 5.55 11.05
N ASN A 235 -13.58 4.64 11.89
CA ASN A 235 -12.14 4.51 12.12
C ASN A 235 -11.67 3.07 12.05
N ILE A 236 -10.48 2.87 11.48
CA ILE A 236 -9.76 1.60 11.38
C ILE A 236 -8.73 1.51 12.52
N ASP A 237 -8.13 2.64 12.89
CA ASP A 237 -7.10 2.71 13.93
C ASP A 237 -7.70 2.73 15.34
N ASN A 238 -6.99 2.10 16.28
CA ASN A 238 -7.45 1.98 17.67
C ASN A 238 -7.00 3.15 18.57
N GLU A 239 -6.20 4.09 18.07
CA GLU A 239 -5.56 5.12 18.90
C GLU A 239 -6.26 6.49 18.87
N THR A 240 -6.63 6.98 17.69
CA THR A 240 -7.13 8.36 17.49
C THR A 240 -8.27 8.43 16.48
N VAL A 241 -9.42 9.00 16.86
CA VAL A 241 -10.54 9.26 15.95
C VAL A 241 -10.58 10.74 15.59
N GLY A 242 -10.61 11.05 14.29
CA GLY A 242 -10.84 12.40 13.78
C GLY A 242 -12.29 12.63 13.37
N PHE A 243 -12.86 13.78 13.76
CA PHE A 243 -14.18 14.24 13.32
C PHE A 243 -14.06 15.60 12.65
N LEU A 244 -14.81 15.82 11.57
CA LEU A 244 -14.98 17.14 10.96
C LEU A 244 -16.39 17.67 11.29
N THR A 245 -16.46 18.89 11.80
CA THR A 245 -17.70 19.52 12.29
C THR A 245 -17.84 20.92 11.71
N ASN A 246 -19.08 21.40 11.56
CA ASN A 246 -19.40 22.72 10.99
C ASN A 246 -19.87 23.73 12.06
N ASP A 247 -19.59 23.46 13.34
CA ASP A 247 -20.09 24.20 14.49
C ASP A 247 -19.09 25.27 14.96
N GLY A 248 -18.65 26.11 14.02
CA GLY A 248 -17.49 26.98 14.16
C GLY A 248 -17.47 27.94 15.35
N ASP A 249 -18.62 28.41 15.82
CA ASP A 249 -18.67 29.66 16.58
C ASP A 249 -18.63 29.49 18.12
N ASP A 250 -19.06 28.35 18.67
CA ASP A 250 -19.40 28.24 20.12
C ASP A 250 -18.74 27.07 20.88
N LEU A 251 -17.81 26.31 20.27
CA LEU A 251 -17.15 25.18 20.96
C LEU A 251 -16.31 25.60 22.17
N SER A 252 -15.89 26.86 22.27
CA SER A 252 -15.21 27.40 23.46
C SER A 252 -16.10 27.50 24.71
N ALA A 253 -17.43 27.41 24.56
CA ALA A 253 -18.37 27.31 25.67
C ALA A 253 -18.66 25.85 26.10
N MET A 254 -18.18 24.86 25.34
CA MET A 254 -18.51 23.44 25.56
C MET A 254 -17.40 22.73 26.34
N ALA A 255 -17.66 22.49 27.64
CA ALA A 255 -16.71 21.83 28.51
C ALA A 255 -16.46 20.34 28.17
N GLU A 256 -17.49 19.63 27.68
CA GLU A 256 -17.47 18.18 27.49
C GLU A 256 -18.10 17.72 26.17
N LEU A 257 -17.55 16.64 25.60
CA LEU A 257 -18.14 15.86 24.51
C LEU A 257 -18.50 14.46 25.00
N THR A 258 -19.60 13.92 24.49
CA THR A 258 -20.00 12.54 24.73
C THR A 258 -19.64 11.67 23.52
N LEU A 259 -18.67 10.78 23.65
CA LEU A 259 -18.37 9.75 22.66
C LEU A 259 -19.28 8.53 22.89
N ILE A 260 -19.82 7.98 21.81
CA ILE A 260 -20.58 6.72 21.81
C ILE A 260 -19.89 5.78 20.82
N ASP A 261 -19.39 4.65 21.33
CA ASP A 261 -18.80 3.55 20.54
C ASP A 261 -19.88 2.55 20.08
N ASP A 262 -19.54 1.68 19.13
CA ASP A 262 -20.36 0.57 18.61
C ASP A 262 -21.03 -0.27 19.70
N LYS A 263 -20.36 -0.42 20.84
CA LYS A 263 -20.81 -1.21 22.00
C LYS A 263 -21.83 -0.46 22.88
N THR A 264 -22.30 0.70 22.45
CA THR A 264 -23.13 1.67 23.19
C THR A 264 -22.48 2.23 24.46
N THR A 265 -21.22 1.88 24.73
CA THR A 265 -20.40 2.47 25.78
C THR A 265 -20.24 3.96 25.52
N THR A 266 -20.72 4.74 26.48
CA THR A 266 -20.83 6.19 26.41
C THR A 266 -19.77 6.81 27.31
N THR A 267 -18.82 7.53 26.73
CA THR A 267 -17.63 8.06 27.43
C THR A 267 -17.58 9.57 27.27
N GLN A 268 -17.58 10.31 28.39
CA GLN A 268 -17.40 11.75 28.38
C GLN A 268 -15.91 12.12 28.30
N PHE A 269 -15.59 13.13 27.49
CA PHE A 269 -14.25 13.69 27.37
C PHE A 269 -14.30 15.21 27.55
N PRO A 270 -13.42 15.81 28.38
CA PRO A 270 -13.26 17.25 28.39
C PRO A 270 -12.72 17.72 27.05
N LEU A 271 -13.29 18.79 26.51
CA LEU A 271 -12.89 19.37 25.22
C LEU A 271 -11.90 20.52 25.45
N ALA A 272 -10.72 20.44 24.83
CA ALA A 272 -9.69 21.47 24.92
C ALA A 272 -9.23 21.94 23.54
N PRO A 273 -8.83 23.23 23.37
CA PRO A 273 -8.13 23.65 22.15
C PRO A 273 -6.80 22.91 22.04
N MET A 274 -6.47 22.44 20.83
CA MET A 274 -5.22 21.77 20.52
C MET A 274 -4.05 22.77 20.62
N LYS A 275 -3.19 22.60 21.64
CA LYS A 275 -2.06 23.50 21.92
C LYS A 275 -0.96 23.39 20.87
N ASP A 276 -0.53 22.17 20.58
CA ASP A 276 0.58 21.86 19.69
C ASP A 276 0.05 21.32 18.35
N ILE A 277 -0.26 22.22 17.43
CA ILE A 277 -0.80 21.89 16.11
C ILE A 277 0.35 21.43 15.20
N ARG A 278 0.39 20.13 14.89
CA ARG A 278 1.38 19.49 14.02
C ARG A 278 0.84 19.33 12.60
N ALA A 279 1.74 19.17 11.63
CA ALA A 279 1.39 18.94 10.22
C ALA A 279 0.42 17.76 10.04
N ILE A 280 0.61 16.66 10.79
CA ILE A 280 -0.26 15.48 10.72
C ILE A 280 -1.70 15.76 11.15
N HIS A 281 -1.94 16.64 12.13
CA HIS A 281 -3.30 17.01 12.56
C HIS A 281 -4.03 17.78 11.45
N LEU A 282 -3.32 18.67 10.75
CA LEU A 282 -3.86 19.39 9.58
C LEU A 282 -4.19 18.42 8.45
N LEU A 283 -3.31 17.45 8.18
CA LEU A 283 -3.50 16.45 7.13
C LEU A 283 -4.68 15.51 7.42
N HIS A 284 -4.84 14.99 8.64
CA HIS A 284 -6.05 14.24 8.99
C HIS A 284 -7.33 15.07 8.81
N ALA A 285 -7.31 16.34 9.21
CA ALA A 285 -8.45 17.23 9.03
C ALA A 285 -8.81 17.44 7.55
N LEU A 286 -7.81 17.67 6.68
CA LEU A 286 -8.00 17.77 5.24
C LEU A 286 -8.48 16.46 4.60
N ASN A 287 -8.01 15.31 5.11
CA ASN A 287 -8.45 14.00 4.61
C ASN A 287 -9.95 13.77 4.85
N LEU A 288 -10.55 14.40 5.87
CA LEU A 288 -12.00 14.36 6.10
C LEU A 288 -12.82 15.33 5.23
N ILE A 289 -12.21 16.29 4.53
CA ILE A 289 -12.94 17.24 3.68
C ILE A 289 -13.33 16.59 2.36
N GLN A 290 -14.64 16.57 2.07
CA GLN A 290 -15.21 16.20 0.77
C GLN A 290 -15.55 17.49 -0.02
N PRO A 291 -14.86 17.78 -1.14
CA PRO A 291 -15.16 18.96 -1.95
C PRO A 291 -16.46 18.79 -2.74
N GLU A 292 -17.26 19.85 -2.76
CA GLU A 292 -18.51 19.96 -3.50
C GLU A 292 -18.29 20.56 -4.91
N ASN A 293 -17.19 21.29 -5.11
CA ASN A 293 -16.87 22.00 -6.35
C ASN A 293 -15.37 22.19 -6.57
N GLU A 294 -14.99 22.62 -7.79
CA GLU A 294 -13.59 22.81 -8.20
C GLU A 294 -12.85 23.93 -7.43
N GLU A 295 -13.56 24.89 -6.84
CA GLU A 295 -12.94 25.99 -6.07
C GLU A 295 -12.52 25.50 -4.68
N GLN A 296 -13.34 24.66 -4.03
CA GLN A 296 -12.96 23.93 -2.82
C GLN A 296 -11.79 22.96 -3.08
N VAL A 297 -11.74 22.28 -4.23
CA VAL A 297 -10.56 21.46 -4.59
C VAL A 297 -9.30 22.32 -4.65
N LYS A 298 -9.36 23.50 -5.28
CA LYS A 298 -8.22 24.44 -5.37
C LYS A 298 -7.81 25.03 -4.02
N SER A 299 -8.76 25.33 -3.13
CA SER A 299 -8.43 25.83 -1.79
C SER A 299 -7.77 24.74 -0.94
N ILE A 300 -8.27 23.50 -1.01
CA ILE A 300 -7.65 22.33 -0.36
C ILE A 300 -6.23 22.12 -0.90
N GLN A 301 -6.00 22.10 -2.23
CA GLN A 301 -4.64 21.93 -2.78
C GLN A 301 -3.70 23.09 -2.43
N THR A 302 -4.18 24.35 -2.51
CA THR A 302 -3.39 25.53 -2.10
C THR A 302 -2.99 25.45 -0.63
N TYR A 303 -3.90 25.02 0.25
CA TYR A 303 -3.61 24.89 1.67
C TYR A 303 -2.73 23.68 2.00
N LEU A 304 -2.94 22.54 1.32
CA LEU A 304 -2.12 21.33 1.41
C LEU A 304 -0.65 21.65 1.08
N ASN A 305 -0.39 22.34 -0.03
CA ASN A 305 0.96 22.73 -0.47
C ASN A 305 1.68 23.67 0.52
N ASN A 306 0.96 24.34 1.43
CA ASN A 306 1.53 25.19 2.48
C ASN A 306 1.91 24.41 3.76
N ILE A 307 1.59 23.12 3.87
CA ILE A 307 1.91 22.30 5.05
C ILE A 307 3.37 21.81 4.99
N GLN A 308 4.22 22.36 5.84
CA GLN A 308 5.62 21.94 5.96
C GLN A 308 5.77 20.64 6.78
N ILE A 309 5.65 19.49 6.12
CA ILE A 309 5.81 18.15 6.74
C ILE A 309 7.22 17.95 7.34
N THR A 310 8.24 18.56 6.70
CA THR A 310 9.67 18.34 6.97
C THR A 310 10.14 18.80 8.34
N ASN A 311 9.35 19.60 9.06
CA ASN A 311 9.67 20.12 10.40
C ASN A 311 9.38 19.12 11.54
N SER A 312 8.82 17.94 11.26
CA SER A 312 8.56 16.93 12.29
C SER A 312 9.87 16.33 12.82
N LYS A 313 10.04 16.33 14.15
CA LYS A 313 11.16 15.66 14.85
C LYS A 313 11.03 14.13 14.88
N ASN A 314 9.87 13.57 14.54
CA ASN A 314 9.63 12.14 14.57
C ASN A 314 9.53 11.59 13.14
N PHE A 315 10.48 10.73 12.76
CA PHE A 315 10.52 10.11 11.44
C PHE A 315 9.22 9.38 11.08
N ALA A 316 8.64 8.63 12.03
CA ALA A 316 7.40 7.89 11.78
C ALA A 316 6.20 8.82 11.49
N GLU A 317 6.12 9.96 12.17
CA GLU A 317 5.11 10.99 11.93
C GLU A 317 5.34 11.72 10.60
N ARG A 318 6.61 12.00 10.23
CA ARG A 318 6.98 12.58 8.93
C ARG A 318 6.52 11.67 7.78
N LEU A 319 6.74 10.37 7.93
CA LEU A 319 6.42 9.32 6.97
C LEU A 319 4.91 9.12 6.77
N GLU A 320 4.16 9.10 7.88
CA GLU A 320 2.70 9.01 7.88
C GLU A 320 2.04 10.26 7.30
N ALA A 321 2.56 11.45 7.65
CA ALA A 321 2.15 12.71 7.03
C ALA A 321 2.44 12.74 5.52
N GLU A 322 3.60 12.23 5.05
CA GLU A 322 3.89 12.11 3.62
C GLU A 322 2.89 11.17 2.90
N GLN A 323 2.47 10.07 3.52
CA GLN A 323 1.46 9.17 2.94
C GLN A 323 0.10 9.88 2.81
N ILE A 324 -0.41 10.45 3.91
CA ILE A 324 -1.72 11.14 3.93
C ILE A 324 -1.72 12.32 2.94
N TYR A 325 -0.61 13.06 2.80
CA TYR A 325 -0.47 14.12 1.79
C TYR A 325 -0.67 13.59 0.37
N LYS A 326 -0.02 12.48 0.00
CA LYS A 326 -0.16 11.85 -1.33
C LYS A 326 -1.60 11.42 -1.61
N GLU A 327 -2.26 10.82 -0.61
CA GLU A 327 -3.66 10.39 -0.70
C GLU A 327 -4.60 11.58 -0.96
N ILE A 328 -4.43 12.69 -0.22
CA ILE A 328 -5.25 13.89 -0.40
C ILE A 328 -5.00 14.53 -1.77
N ASP A 329 -3.74 14.77 -2.15
CA ASP A 329 -3.43 15.46 -3.42
C ASP A 329 -3.95 14.66 -4.62
N GLN A 330 -3.75 13.34 -4.64
CA GLN A 330 -4.31 12.50 -5.70
C GLN A 330 -5.84 12.57 -5.71
N ARG A 331 -6.51 12.43 -4.56
CA ARG A 331 -7.98 12.53 -4.49
C ARG A 331 -8.47 13.89 -5.00
N MET A 332 -7.74 14.97 -4.72
CA MET A 332 -8.03 16.30 -5.27
C MET A 332 -7.82 16.39 -6.80
N MET A 333 -6.76 15.77 -7.35
CA MET A 333 -6.58 15.67 -8.80
C MET A 333 -7.72 14.89 -9.47
N GLU A 334 -8.16 13.79 -8.87
CA GLU A 334 -9.27 12.96 -9.36
C GLU A 334 -10.59 13.74 -9.31
N TYR A 335 -10.90 14.42 -8.20
CA TYR A 335 -12.04 15.35 -8.14
C TYR A 335 -11.97 16.43 -9.22
N ARG A 336 -10.81 17.05 -9.45
CA ARG A 336 -10.62 18.09 -10.48
C ARG A 336 -10.89 17.55 -11.89
N GLN A 337 -10.49 16.31 -12.18
CA GLN A 337 -10.81 15.66 -13.46
C GLN A 337 -12.31 15.40 -13.61
N LEU A 338 -13.00 14.92 -12.57
CA LEU A 338 -14.45 14.70 -12.63
C LEU A 338 -15.24 16.02 -12.71
N PHE A 339 -14.85 17.06 -11.98
CA PHE A 339 -15.47 18.40 -12.10
C PHE A 339 -15.24 19.02 -13.48
N ALA A 340 -14.11 18.75 -14.15
CA ALA A 340 -13.89 19.15 -15.53
C ALA A 340 -14.81 18.37 -16.51
N GLN A 341 -14.98 17.06 -16.31
CA GLN A 341 -15.94 16.26 -17.10
C GLN A 341 -17.40 16.71 -16.87
N LEU A 342 -17.77 17.08 -15.63
CA LEU A 342 -19.11 17.60 -15.30
C LEU A 342 -19.45 18.92 -15.98
N LYS A 343 -18.44 19.70 -16.39
CA LYS A 343 -18.63 20.96 -17.16
C LYS A 343 -18.86 20.72 -18.65
N MET A 344 -18.68 19.50 -19.16
CA MET A 344 -19.07 19.13 -20.52
C MET A 344 -20.54 18.71 -20.53
N THR A 345 -21.34 19.35 -21.38
CA THR A 345 -22.82 19.42 -21.25
C THR A 345 -23.58 18.10 -21.37
N GLN A 346 -22.91 17.01 -21.72
CA GLN A 346 -23.43 15.65 -21.67
C GLN A 346 -22.69 14.86 -20.59
N VAL A 347 -23.13 14.99 -19.34
CA VAL A 347 -22.60 14.23 -18.20
C VAL A 347 -23.02 12.76 -18.32
N PRO A 348 -22.09 11.82 -18.59
CA PRO A 348 -22.43 10.40 -18.56
C PRO A 348 -22.55 9.96 -17.10
N GLU A 349 -23.54 9.13 -16.79
CA GLU A 349 -23.93 8.78 -15.41
C GLU A 349 -22.75 8.29 -14.55
N ARG A 350 -21.85 7.50 -15.16
CA ARG A 350 -20.57 7.04 -14.60
C ARG A 350 -19.75 8.12 -13.88
N VAL A 351 -19.80 9.38 -14.32
CA VAL A 351 -19.02 10.48 -13.73
C VAL A 351 -19.60 10.89 -12.38
N LYS A 352 -20.93 10.81 -12.21
CA LYS A 352 -21.61 10.99 -10.92
C LYS A 352 -21.29 9.81 -9.99
N LEU A 353 -21.24 8.58 -10.53
CA LEU A 353 -20.84 7.39 -9.77
C LEU A 353 -19.41 7.53 -9.25
N GLN A 354 -18.45 7.84 -10.12
CA GLN A 354 -17.06 8.08 -9.76
C GLN A 354 -16.92 9.18 -8.70
N LEU A 355 -17.66 10.30 -8.82
CA LEU A 355 -17.59 11.37 -7.82
C LEU A 355 -18.19 10.94 -6.47
N SER A 356 -19.23 10.09 -6.48
CA SER A 356 -19.77 9.48 -5.26
C SER A 356 -18.89 8.37 -4.67
N ALA A 357 -18.10 7.69 -5.49
CA ALA A 357 -17.13 6.67 -5.08
C ALA A 357 -15.86 7.29 -4.47
N LEU A 358 -15.36 8.40 -5.04
CA LEU A 358 -14.22 9.17 -4.49
C LEU A 358 -14.51 9.80 -3.12
N ARG A 359 -15.80 9.94 -2.75
CA ARG A 359 -16.21 10.29 -1.37
C ARG A 359 -16.00 9.16 -0.37
N HIS A 360 -15.64 7.96 -0.84
CA HIS A 360 -15.57 6.72 -0.06
C HIS A 360 -14.34 5.84 -0.34
N ASP A 361 -13.48 6.09 -1.35
CA ASP A 361 -12.02 5.77 -1.41
C ASP A 361 -11.39 6.15 -2.78
N PRO A 362 -10.04 6.31 -2.87
CA PRO A 362 -9.32 6.55 -4.12
C PRO A 362 -9.04 5.27 -4.93
N ILE A 363 -9.21 5.31 -6.25
CA ILE A 363 -8.89 4.20 -7.17
C ILE A 363 -7.95 4.70 -8.26
N PHE A 364 -6.82 4.00 -8.45
CA PHE A 364 -5.76 4.40 -9.37
C PHE A 364 -5.64 3.38 -10.55
N ALA A 365 -5.20 3.85 -11.72
CA ALA A 365 -5.36 3.18 -13.03
C ALA A 365 -4.68 1.80 -13.24
N ASN A 366 -3.78 1.35 -12.36
CA ASN A 366 -3.25 -0.02 -12.38
C ASN A 366 -3.36 -0.64 -10.98
N THR A 367 -4.59 -0.99 -10.61
CA THR A 367 -4.98 -1.36 -9.24
C THR A 367 -4.17 -2.54 -8.68
N GLN A 368 -3.75 -3.50 -9.50
CA GLN A 368 -2.96 -4.66 -9.04
C GLN A 368 -1.53 -4.29 -8.67
N ARG A 369 -0.81 -3.55 -9.54
CA ARG A 369 0.55 -3.09 -9.22
C ARG A 369 0.53 -2.14 -8.03
N LYS A 370 -0.41 -1.20 -8.03
CA LYS A 370 -0.57 -0.25 -6.93
C LYS A 370 -0.87 -0.95 -5.61
N LYS A 371 -1.88 -1.83 -5.52
CA LYS A 371 -2.15 -2.55 -4.27
C LYS A 371 -0.98 -3.39 -3.77
N LYS A 372 -0.12 -3.89 -4.66
CA LYS A 372 1.13 -4.55 -4.26
C LYS A 372 2.15 -3.56 -3.67
N LEU A 373 2.18 -2.30 -4.13
CA LEU A 373 2.92 -1.21 -3.50
C LEU A 373 2.26 -0.81 -2.17
N ASP A 374 0.95 -0.55 -2.13
CA ASP A 374 0.20 -0.16 -0.92
C ASP A 374 0.33 -1.22 0.19
N LEU A 375 0.24 -2.52 -0.15
CA LEU A 375 0.45 -3.63 0.78
C LEU A 375 1.91 -3.78 1.26
N ARG A 376 2.90 -3.24 0.53
CA ARG A 376 4.28 -3.08 1.05
C ARG A 376 4.36 -1.86 1.94
N VAL A 377 3.83 -0.71 1.49
CA VAL A 377 3.80 0.56 2.24
C VAL A 377 3.21 0.33 3.62
N TYR A 378 2.01 -0.24 3.71
CA TYR A 378 1.34 -0.57 4.98
C TYR A 378 2.20 -1.48 5.88
N LYS A 379 2.76 -2.57 5.35
CA LYS A 379 3.61 -3.49 6.12
C LYS A 379 4.91 -2.84 6.59
N ASN A 380 5.49 -1.96 5.77
CA ASN A 380 6.74 -1.28 6.07
C ASN A 380 6.50 -0.10 7.04
N VAL A 381 5.39 0.63 6.94
CA VAL A 381 4.95 1.62 7.97
C VAL A 381 4.78 0.94 9.31
N ASP A 382 4.04 -0.18 9.38
CA ASP A 382 3.85 -0.96 10.60
C ASP A 382 5.19 -1.46 11.18
N TYR A 383 6.06 -2.01 10.33
CA TYR A 383 7.41 -2.43 10.72
C TYR A 383 8.26 -1.25 11.23
N PHE A 384 8.31 -0.13 10.53
CA PHE A 384 9.10 1.05 10.92
C PHE A 384 8.58 1.70 12.21
N LYS A 385 7.25 1.77 12.40
CA LYS A 385 6.61 2.19 13.66
C LYS A 385 7.03 1.26 14.81
N LYS A 386 6.92 -0.07 14.63
CA LYS A 386 7.28 -1.08 15.64
C LYS A 386 8.78 -1.15 15.96
N THR A 387 9.65 -0.92 14.99
CA THR A 387 11.11 -0.96 15.15
C THR A 387 11.68 0.29 15.82
N ASN A 388 10.92 1.39 15.93
CA ASN A 388 11.36 2.67 16.49
C ASN A 388 12.71 3.15 15.88
N ILE A 389 12.74 3.26 14.55
CA ILE A 389 13.95 3.68 13.80
C ILE A 389 14.51 5.02 14.33
N SER A 390 13.64 5.98 14.68
CA SER A 390 14.03 7.25 15.33
C SER A 390 14.87 7.03 16.58
N GLY A 391 14.42 6.15 17.49
CA GLY A 391 15.10 5.84 18.75
C GLY A 391 16.41 5.08 18.54
N ILE A 392 16.46 4.14 17.59
CA ILE A 392 17.69 3.42 17.24
C ILE A 392 18.74 4.41 16.69
N LEU A 393 18.37 5.25 15.72
CA LEU A 393 19.29 6.23 15.12
C LEU A 393 19.79 7.28 16.12
N GLN A 394 18.92 7.73 17.04
CA GLN A 394 19.30 8.69 18.07
C GLN A 394 20.19 8.07 19.14
N GLY A 395 19.82 6.92 19.73
CA GLY A 395 20.67 6.23 20.69
C GLY A 395 22.01 5.79 20.10
N TYR A 396 22.03 5.47 18.81
CA TYR A 396 23.24 5.23 18.05
C TYR A 396 24.10 6.51 17.91
N LYS A 397 23.52 7.64 17.49
CA LYS A 397 24.20 8.95 17.41
C LYS A 397 24.83 9.36 18.75
N ASP A 398 24.15 9.09 19.86
CA ASP A 398 24.61 9.39 21.22
C ASP A 398 25.71 8.43 21.71
N SER A 399 25.88 7.27 21.06
CA SER A 399 26.97 6.30 21.36
C SER A 399 28.31 6.62 20.69
N ILE A 400 28.34 7.56 19.73
CA ILE A 400 29.55 7.90 18.95
C ILE A 400 30.55 8.66 19.85
N THR A 401 31.75 8.11 20.02
CA THR A 401 32.76 8.65 20.94
C THR A 401 33.37 9.96 20.44
N LEU A 402 33.99 10.74 21.34
CA LEU A 402 34.65 12.00 20.97
C LEU A 402 35.82 11.82 19.99
N ASP A 403 36.59 10.73 20.11
CA ASP A 403 37.65 10.36 19.16
C ASP A 403 37.05 10.03 17.78
N THR A 404 35.95 9.28 17.75
CA THR A 404 35.23 8.96 16.51
C THR A 404 34.69 10.23 15.84
N TRP A 405 34.14 11.17 16.63
CA TRP A 405 33.71 12.49 16.12
C TRP A 405 34.88 13.35 15.60
N GLN A 406 36.08 13.23 16.16
CA GLN A 406 37.28 13.91 15.64
C GLN A 406 37.68 13.32 14.27
N LYS A 407 37.69 12.00 14.12
CA LYS A 407 37.96 11.31 12.84
C LYS A 407 36.93 11.64 11.75
N ILE A 408 35.65 11.77 12.10
CA ILE A 408 34.62 12.26 11.15
C ILE A 408 34.88 13.72 10.78
N ARG A 409 35.32 14.57 11.72
CA ARG A 409 35.66 15.98 11.48
C ARG A 409 36.89 16.17 10.59
N GLU A 410 37.84 15.24 10.59
CA GLU A 410 38.98 15.24 9.66
C GLU A 410 38.54 15.06 8.18
N GLN A 411 37.32 14.56 7.93
CA GLN A 411 36.74 14.40 6.60
C GLN A 411 35.98 15.64 6.10
N LYS A 412 35.95 16.73 6.88
CA LYS A 412 35.06 17.91 6.69
C LYS A 412 35.10 18.55 5.29
N GLU A 413 36.22 18.53 4.59
CA GLU A 413 36.37 19.20 3.28
C GLU A 413 36.21 18.26 2.08
N ILE A 414 36.15 16.94 2.31
CA ILE A 414 36.10 15.93 1.24
C ILE A 414 34.66 15.62 0.83
N TRP A 415 33.74 15.60 1.81
CA TRP A 415 32.37 15.14 1.65
C TRP A 415 31.38 16.21 2.12
N VAL A 416 30.96 17.06 1.19
CA VAL A 416 30.08 18.21 1.40
C VAL A 416 28.83 18.09 0.53
N ASP A 417 27.66 18.37 1.11
CA ASP A 417 26.39 18.49 0.40
C ASP A 417 26.36 19.80 -0.40
N THR A 418 26.18 19.67 -1.71
CA THR A 418 26.13 20.78 -2.69
C THR A 418 25.09 21.86 -2.35
N TYR A 419 23.97 21.48 -1.72
CA TYR A 419 22.81 22.35 -1.52
C TYR A 419 22.83 23.05 -0.17
N SER A 420 23.09 22.30 0.90
CA SER A 420 23.16 22.86 2.26
C SER A 420 24.52 23.49 2.56
N ASN A 421 25.58 23.10 1.84
CA ASN A 421 26.99 23.34 2.16
C ASN A 421 27.42 22.74 3.51
N GLU A 422 26.60 21.86 4.10
CA GLU A 422 26.94 21.09 5.29
C GLU A 422 27.79 19.87 4.90
N ASP A 423 28.83 19.61 5.67
CA ASP A 423 29.73 18.47 5.50
C ASP A 423 29.25 17.23 6.27
N ILE A 424 29.91 16.10 6.07
CA ILE A 424 29.59 14.83 6.74
C ILE A 424 29.53 14.95 8.29
N TYR A 425 30.41 15.74 8.92
CA TYR A 425 30.39 15.93 10.37
C TYR A 425 29.18 16.76 10.80
N GLU A 426 28.89 17.86 10.10
CA GLU A 426 27.75 18.72 10.41
C GLU A 426 26.41 18.02 10.15
N ILE A 427 26.26 17.32 9.02
CA ILE A 427 25.07 16.50 8.69
C ILE A 427 24.85 15.43 9.77
N MET A 428 25.86 14.63 10.10
CA MET A 428 25.73 13.55 11.09
C MET A 428 25.48 14.08 12.50
N ARG A 429 26.00 15.26 12.85
CA ARG A 429 25.80 15.88 14.17
C ARG A 429 24.42 16.55 14.28
N LYS A 430 23.91 17.14 13.20
CA LYS A 430 22.61 17.81 13.13
C LYS A 430 21.47 16.80 13.22
N SER A 431 21.32 15.94 12.22
CA SER A 431 20.27 14.89 12.17
C SER A 431 20.84 13.51 12.53
N PRO A 432 20.05 12.61 13.17
CA PRO A 432 20.40 11.20 13.32
C PRO A 432 20.06 10.36 12.06
N ASP A 433 19.09 10.81 11.26
CA ASP A 433 18.48 10.10 10.12
C ASP A 433 18.93 10.57 8.73
N ASN A 434 19.76 11.61 8.64
CA ASN A 434 20.34 12.10 7.39
C ASN A 434 21.70 11.41 7.09
N ILE A 435 21.96 11.25 5.80
CA ILE A 435 23.09 10.54 5.18
C ILE A 435 23.52 11.27 3.89
N LEU A 436 24.80 11.21 3.54
CA LEU A 436 25.32 11.73 2.27
C LEU A 436 25.20 10.70 1.14
N CYS A 437 24.77 11.18 -0.02
CA CYS A 437 24.47 10.38 -1.19
C CYS A 437 25.06 10.97 -2.48
N LEU A 438 25.26 10.10 -3.47
CA LEU A 438 25.47 10.43 -4.87
C LEU A 438 24.13 10.71 -5.55
N GLY A 439 24.00 11.86 -6.22
CA GLY A 439 22.85 12.14 -7.10
C GLY A 439 22.93 11.37 -8.42
N ILE A 440 21.81 10.83 -8.89
CA ILE A 440 21.68 10.18 -10.19
C ILE A 440 20.36 10.54 -10.89
N PHE A 441 20.31 10.33 -12.20
CA PHE A 441 19.10 10.44 -13.01
C PHE A 441 18.67 9.07 -13.52
N VAL A 442 17.44 8.68 -13.19
CA VAL A 442 16.86 7.37 -13.51
C VAL A 442 15.47 7.50 -14.13
N GLN A 443 15.16 6.63 -15.09
CA GLN A 443 13.80 6.33 -15.53
C GLN A 443 13.22 5.23 -14.63
N ARG A 444 11.95 5.39 -14.23
CA ARG A 444 11.19 4.41 -13.45
C ARG A 444 9.95 4.00 -14.22
N ASP A 445 9.84 2.74 -14.59
CA ASP A 445 8.65 2.15 -15.22
C ASP A 445 7.87 1.34 -14.18
N GLU A 446 6.54 1.24 -14.30
CA GLU A 446 5.70 0.54 -13.30
C GLU A 446 6.12 -0.93 -13.04
N GLU A 447 6.83 -1.57 -13.98
CA GLU A 447 7.38 -2.91 -13.77
C GLU A 447 8.31 -2.97 -12.56
N VAL A 448 8.89 -1.85 -12.12
CA VAL A 448 9.79 -1.76 -10.95
C VAL A 448 9.14 -2.29 -9.66
N ILE A 449 7.81 -2.21 -9.55
CA ILE A 449 7.04 -2.76 -8.42
C ILE A 449 7.05 -4.30 -8.45
N ASN A 450 7.13 -4.91 -9.64
CA ASN A 450 7.13 -6.37 -9.84
C ASN A 450 8.53 -6.97 -10.01
N ASN A 451 9.43 -6.26 -10.67
CA ASN A 451 10.82 -6.62 -10.90
C ASN A 451 11.67 -5.34 -10.86
N PRO A 452 12.24 -4.99 -9.69
CA PRO A 452 13.01 -3.76 -9.53
C PRO A 452 14.22 -3.66 -10.47
N ALA A 453 14.79 -4.80 -10.90
CA ALA A 453 15.93 -4.87 -11.82
C ALA A 453 15.56 -4.67 -13.30
N LYS A 454 14.27 -4.64 -13.65
CA LYS A 454 13.80 -4.33 -15.01
C LYS A 454 13.19 -2.94 -15.13
N GLY A 455 12.42 -2.52 -14.12
CA GLY A 455 11.71 -1.23 -14.18
C GLY A 455 12.51 -0.01 -13.71
N LEU A 456 13.76 -0.16 -13.26
CA LEU A 456 14.67 0.97 -13.05
C LEU A 456 15.77 0.96 -14.11
N LYS A 457 16.02 2.12 -14.72
CA LYS A 457 17.02 2.31 -15.78
C LYS A 457 17.82 3.58 -15.52
N LEU A 458 19.15 3.49 -15.48
CA LEU A 458 20.03 4.63 -15.33
C LEU A 458 20.14 5.45 -16.63
N LEU A 459 20.02 6.77 -16.51
CA LEU A 459 20.17 7.70 -17.64
C LEU A 459 21.43 8.57 -17.53
N LYS A 460 21.80 8.98 -16.31
CA LYS A 460 22.98 9.82 -16.07
C LYS A 460 23.52 9.62 -14.65
N VAL A 461 24.83 9.46 -14.53
CA VAL A 461 25.56 9.57 -13.26
C VAL A 461 26.03 11.01 -13.10
N THR A 462 25.74 11.64 -11.96
CA THR A 462 26.16 13.03 -11.68
C THR A 462 27.47 13.06 -10.88
N ASN A 463 28.03 14.26 -10.68
CA ASN A 463 29.13 14.51 -9.74
C ASN A 463 28.65 15.12 -8.42
N THR A 464 27.36 15.45 -8.35
CA THR A 464 26.72 16.09 -7.21
C THR A 464 26.61 15.13 -6.03
N ILE A 465 27.17 15.57 -4.91
CA ILE A 465 26.99 14.96 -3.59
C ILE A 465 25.91 15.78 -2.88
N ILE A 466 24.92 15.11 -2.31
CA ILE A 466 23.72 15.71 -1.72
C ILE A 466 23.32 14.93 -0.46
N SER A 467 22.84 15.60 0.57
CA SER A 467 22.28 14.92 1.74
C SER A 467 20.84 14.44 1.47
N TYR A 468 20.41 13.37 2.13
CA TYR A 468 19.06 12.81 1.91
C TYR A 468 17.95 13.84 2.23
N ASP A 469 18.07 14.62 3.31
CA ASP A 469 17.11 15.70 3.58
C ASP A 469 17.13 16.77 2.47
N SER A 470 18.31 17.23 2.01
CA SER A 470 18.40 18.21 0.92
C SER A 470 17.76 17.70 -0.38
N PHE A 471 17.94 16.41 -0.69
CA PHE A 471 17.29 15.76 -1.82
C PHE A 471 15.76 15.74 -1.66
N ILE A 472 15.24 15.26 -0.54
CA ILE A 472 13.78 15.19 -0.31
C ILE A 472 13.15 16.60 -0.30
N ASN A 473 13.81 17.59 0.31
CA ASN A 473 13.40 18.99 0.28
C ASN A 473 13.33 19.52 -1.17
N GLY A 474 14.38 19.33 -1.96
CA GLY A 474 14.41 19.76 -3.37
C GLY A 474 13.37 19.07 -4.24
N MET A 475 13.16 17.75 -4.07
CA MET A 475 12.09 17.02 -4.76
C MET A 475 10.69 17.52 -4.37
N ASN A 476 10.48 17.92 -3.11
CA ASN A 476 9.19 18.48 -2.66
C ASN A 476 8.97 19.92 -3.18
N LEU A 477 10.03 20.73 -3.32
CA LEU A 477 9.94 22.03 -4.01
C LEU A 477 9.65 21.87 -5.51
N ALA A 478 10.25 20.87 -6.17
CA ALA A 478 9.96 20.56 -7.57
C ALA A 478 8.48 20.18 -7.78
N LYS A 479 7.90 19.33 -6.91
CA LYS A 479 6.45 19.03 -6.90
C LYS A 479 5.60 20.29 -6.78
N ASN A 480 5.89 21.15 -5.79
CA ASN A 480 5.00 22.28 -5.49
C ASN A 480 4.97 23.34 -6.59
N ASN A 481 6.03 23.44 -7.41
CA ASN A 481 6.11 24.38 -8.51
C ASN A 481 5.30 23.95 -9.76
N GLN A 482 4.92 22.67 -9.90
CA GLN A 482 4.39 22.11 -11.14
C GLN A 482 3.29 21.06 -10.89
N GLN A 483 2.18 21.15 -11.65
CA GLN A 483 1.02 20.26 -11.50
C GLN A 483 1.25 18.82 -12.04
N VAL A 484 2.49 18.34 -12.05
CA VAL A 484 2.90 17.03 -12.57
C VAL A 484 3.64 16.30 -11.45
N GLN A 485 2.93 15.42 -10.74
CA GLN A 485 3.55 14.45 -9.84
C GLN A 485 4.58 13.61 -10.61
N GLY A 486 5.62 13.12 -9.94
CA GLY A 486 6.56 12.16 -10.52
C GLY A 486 5.87 10.85 -10.86
N GLN A 487 5.41 10.70 -12.10
CA GLN A 487 4.77 9.50 -12.61
C GLN A 487 5.81 8.47 -13.07
N PHE A 488 5.39 7.20 -13.13
CA PHE A 488 6.16 6.18 -13.85
C PHE A 488 6.09 6.44 -15.37
N THR A 489 7.06 5.86 -16.09
CA THR A 489 7.27 5.86 -17.56
C THR A 489 7.44 7.21 -18.27
N THR A 490 6.96 8.33 -17.72
CA THR A 490 7.17 9.66 -18.31
C THR A 490 8.46 10.30 -17.81
N LEU A 491 9.41 10.54 -18.72
CA LEU A 491 10.60 11.35 -18.43
C LEU A 491 10.22 12.83 -18.42
N ASN A 492 9.79 13.29 -17.25
CA ASN A 492 9.53 14.68 -16.98
C ASN A 492 10.85 15.34 -16.52
N ASP A 493 11.57 16.02 -17.41
CA ASP A 493 12.82 16.75 -17.11
C ASP A 493 12.67 17.70 -15.90
N HIS A 494 11.45 18.20 -15.76
CA HIS A 494 10.96 19.07 -14.71
C HIS A 494 10.87 18.40 -13.32
N TYR A 495 10.72 17.08 -13.23
CA TYR A 495 10.75 16.32 -11.97
C TYR A 495 12.18 15.93 -11.59
N SER A 496 13.08 16.93 -11.56
CA SER A 496 14.47 16.77 -11.16
C SER A 496 15.01 18.04 -10.48
N ILE A 497 16.06 17.88 -9.68
CA ILE A 497 16.80 18.98 -9.05
C ILE A 497 18.09 19.21 -9.85
N ALA A 498 18.48 20.48 -10.07
CA ALA A 498 19.69 20.85 -10.79
C ALA A 498 20.92 20.87 -9.86
N GLY A 499 21.86 19.96 -10.09
CA GLY A 499 23.05 19.74 -9.28
C GLY A 499 24.14 20.82 -9.38
N ALA A 500 25.34 20.47 -8.87
CA ALA A 500 26.51 21.35 -8.77
C ALA A 500 26.95 21.96 -10.11
N LEU A 501 26.67 21.26 -11.21
CA LEU A 501 26.77 21.75 -12.57
C LEU A 501 25.34 21.91 -13.10
N ALA A 502 25.04 23.04 -13.74
CA ALA A 502 23.67 23.41 -14.13
C ALA A 502 22.94 22.35 -15.00
N ASP A 503 23.69 21.51 -15.72
CA ASP A 503 23.16 20.44 -16.58
C ASP A 503 23.04 19.06 -15.87
N GLU A 504 23.29 18.97 -14.56
CA GLU A 504 23.11 17.73 -13.78
C GLU A 504 21.68 17.60 -13.21
N GLN A 505 20.78 16.99 -13.97
CA GLN A 505 19.48 16.55 -13.46
C GLN A 505 19.63 15.42 -12.41
N ILE A 506 18.92 15.53 -11.29
CA ILE A 506 18.91 14.53 -10.21
C ILE A 506 17.45 14.22 -9.84
N ASN A 507 17.04 12.95 -9.90
CA ASN A 507 15.71 12.50 -9.47
C ASN A 507 15.75 11.21 -8.61
N ALA A 508 16.95 10.81 -8.19
CA ALA A 508 17.26 9.68 -7.35
C ALA A 508 18.62 9.90 -6.66
N VAL A 509 18.83 9.19 -5.56
CA VAL A 509 20.07 9.22 -4.78
C VAL A 509 20.47 7.81 -4.36
N ILE A 510 21.77 7.54 -4.26
CA ILE A 510 22.32 6.33 -3.63
C ILE A 510 23.33 6.75 -2.56
N PRO A 511 23.27 6.20 -1.33
CA PRO A 511 24.26 6.51 -0.29
C PRO A 511 25.68 6.09 -0.68
N LEU A 512 26.67 6.79 -0.12
CA LEU A 512 28.09 6.46 -0.24
C LEU A 512 28.66 6.01 1.12
N TYR A 513 29.50 4.98 1.12
CA TYR A 513 30.33 4.70 2.30
C TYR A 513 31.30 5.88 2.51
N ILE A 514 31.37 6.44 3.72
CA ILE A 514 32.32 7.54 4.02
C ILE A 514 33.17 7.21 5.25
N ASN A 515 32.55 6.56 6.24
CA ASN A 515 33.16 5.96 7.41
C ASN A 515 32.17 4.91 7.98
N ASP A 516 32.64 4.06 8.89
CA ASP A 516 31.81 3.03 9.53
C ASP A 516 30.59 3.61 10.25
N GLU A 517 30.74 4.80 10.87
CA GLU A 517 29.64 5.41 11.61
C GLU A 517 28.48 5.84 10.71
N HIS A 518 28.81 6.35 9.52
CA HIS A 518 27.88 6.69 8.45
C HIS A 518 27.24 5.42 7.85
N MET A 519 28.03 4.38 7.60
CA MET A 519 27.54 3.13 6.99
C MET A 519 26.48 2.43 7.85
N LYS A 520 26.65 2.41 9.18
CA LYS A 520 25.63 1.89 10.10
C LYS A 520 24.30 2.65 10.02
N ARG A 521 24.30 3.97 9.73
CA ARG A 521 23.07 4.72 9.43
C ARG A 521 22.45 4.32 8.10
N ILE A 522 23.28 4.22 7.05
CA ILE A 522 22.84 3.73 5.71
C ILE A 522 22.15 2.37 5.83
N ARG A 523 22.63 1.50 6.72
CA ARG A 523 22.03 0.20 7.01
C ARG A 523 20.68 0.32 7.75
N ILE A 524 20.57 1.13 8.80
CA ILE A 524 19.30 1.32 9.51
C ILE A 524 18.24 1.96 8.59
N LEU A 525 18.67 2.79 7.64
CA LEU A 525 17.83 3.48 6.66
C LEU A 525 17.64 2.70 5.34
N GLU A 526 18.17 1.48 5.21
CA GLU A 526 18.23 0.70 3.96
C GLU A 526 16.89 0.64 3.22
N GLY A 527 15.82 0.25 3.91
CA GLY A 527 14.49 0.18 3.31
C GLY A 527 13.95 1.55 2.88
N ILE A 528 14.26 2.61 3.62
CA ILE A 528 13.74 3.96 3.36
C ILE A 528 14.28 4.52 2.03
N TRP A 529 15.60 4.48 1.84
CA TRP A 529 16.19 5.03 0.61
C TRP A 529 16.04 4.09 -0.59
N LEU A 530 16.05 2.76 -0.40
CA LEU A 530 15.72 1.80 -1.49
C LEU A 530 14.26 1.94 -1.94
N GLY A 531 13.33 2.05 -0.99
CA GLY A 531 11.92 2.28 -1.29
C GLY A 531 11.74 3.52 -2.16
N TYR A 532 12.30 4.66 -1.75
CA TYR A 532 12.20 5.90 -2.53
C TYR A 532 12.91 5.79 -3.89
N LEU A 533 14.12 5.23 -3.94
CA LEU A 533 14.91 5.04 -5.16
C LEU A 533 14.10 4.30 -6.23
N TYR A 534 13.48 3.18 -5.88
CA TYR A 534 12.75 2.34 -6.83
C TYR A 534 11.29 2.77 -7.05
N THR A 535 10.60 3.31 -6.05
CA THR A 535 9.12 3.46 -6.10
C THR A 535 8.59 4.89 -5.87
N LEU A 536 9.46 5.87 -5.60
CA LEU A 536 9.10 7.22 -5.13
C LEU A 536 8.33 7.24 -3.79
N ASP A 537 8.38 6.14 -3.05
CA ASP A 537 7.81 6.01 -1.72
C ASP A 537 8.80 5.38 -0.74
N SER A 538 9.11 6.10 0.35
CA SER A 538 10.02 5.66 1.42
C SER A 538 9.56 4.37 2.13
N CYS A 539 8.28 3.99 2.02
CA CYS A 539 7.75 2.72 2.50
C CYS A 539 7.56 1.67 1.39
N GLY A 540 7.84 1.99 0.12
CA GLY A 540 7.70 1.07 -1.01
C GLY A 540 8.78 -0.03 -1.11
N TYR A 541 9.47 -0.31 -0.01
CA TYR A 541 10.60 -1.25 0.06
C TYR A 541 10.22 -2.71 -0.24
N ASP A 542 11.11 -3.41 -0.94
CA ASP A 542 11.10 -4.85 -1.14
C ASP A 542 12.54 -5.40 -1.18
N LYS A 543 12.78 -6.58 -0.57
CA LYS A 543 14.09 -7.26 -0.56
C LYS A 543 14.70 -7.48 -1.96
N GLN A 544 13.90 -7.51 -3.04
CA GLN A 544 14.41 -7.59 -4.42
C GLN A 544 15.11 -6.30 -4.90
N GLN A 545 14.88 -5.16 -4.25
CA GLN A 545 15.52 -3.87 -4.59
C GLN A 545 17.01 -3.88 -4.27
N GLU A 546 17.43 -4.58 -3.20
CA GLU A 546 18.85 -4.80 -2.88
C GLU A 546 19.61 -5.52 -4.01
N VAL A 547 18.94 -6.48 -4.67
CA VAL A 547 19.53 -7.23 -5.78
C VAL A 547 19.56 -6.38 -7.05
N ALA A 548 18.51 -5.59 -7.28
CA ALA A 548 18.45 -4.62 -8.37
C ALA A 548 19.48 -3.49 -8.22
N LEU A 549 19.92 -3.17 -7.00
CA LEU A 549 20.99 -2.20 -6.75
C LEU A 549 22.31 -2.66 -7.39
N LEU A 550 22.58 -3.98 -7.45
CA LEU A 550 23.77 -4.50 -8.11
C LEU A 550 23.74 -4.24 -9.62
N LYS A 551 22.57 -4.34 -10.26
CA LYS A 551 22.42 -3.93 -11.65
C LYS A 551 22.57 -2.41 -11.83
N LEU A 552 21.95 -1.61 -10.95
CA LEU A 552 22.11 -0.16 -11.01
C LEU A 552 23.59 0.23 -10.85
N PHE A 553 24.35 -0.46 -9.99
CA PHE A 553 25.78 -0.27 -9.84
C PHE A 553 26.58 -0.73 -11.06
N TYR A 554 26.19 -1.81 -11.75
CA TYR A 554 26.73 -2.18 -13.06
C TYR A 554 26.51 -1.08 -14.12
N GLU A 555 25.30 -0.52 -14.19
CA GLU A 555 25.00 0.59 -15.11
C GLU A 555 25.82 1.86 -14.77
N ILE A 556 25.99 2.18 -13.48
CA ILE A 556 26.87 3.28 -13.01
C ILE A 556 28.33 3.02 -13.43
N ILE A 557 28.81 1.78 -13.26
CA ILE A 557 30.14 1.34 -13.69
C ILE A 557 30.30 1.48 -15.21
N GLN A 558 29.28 1.19 -16.02
CA GLN A 558 29.32 1.37 -17.47
C GLN A 558 29.30 2.85 -17.90
N GLN A 559 28.46 3.68 -17.27
CA GLN A 559 28.26 5.08 -17.66
C GLN A 559 29.32 6.05 -17.08
N ARG A 560 30.33 5.55 -16.35
CA ARG A 560 31.32 6.38 -15.65
C ARG A 560 32.23 7.19 -16.58
N THR A 561 32.49 8.44 -16.21
CA THR A 561 33.62 9.23 -16.75
C THR A 561 34.93 8.80 -16.08
N ASN A 562 36.08 9.11 -16.71
CA ASN A 562 37.40 8.70 -16.20
C ASN A 562 37.96 9.64 -15.10
N THR A 563 37.13 10.50 -14.50
CA THR A 563 37.53 11.51 -13.50
C THR A 563 37.92 10.89 -12.16
N GLN A 564 38.77 11.57 -11.38
CA GLN A 564 39.16 11.11 -10.04
C GLN A 564 37.95 11.07 -9.08
N ARG A 565 37.09 12.09 -9.10
CA ARG A 565 35.88 12.16 -8.26
C ARG A 565 34.93 10.99 -8.52
N GLN A 566 34.66 10.63 -9.78
CA GLN A 566 33.80 9.47 -10.06
C GLN A 566 34.47 8.12 -9.70
N LYS A 567 35.79 7.99 -9.83
CA LYS A 567 36.49 6.80 -9.30
C LYS A 567 36.33 6.65 -7.79
N GLN A 568 36.50 7.75 -7.04
CA GLN A 568 36.30 7.76 -5.59
C GLN A 568 34.86 7.41 -5.21
N MET A 569 33.86 8.06 -5.82
CA MET A 569 32.45 7.76 -5.54
C MET A 569 32.06 6.32 -5.92
N ILE A 570 32.65 5.75 -6.98
CA ILE A 570 32.43 4.34 -7.34
C ILE A 570 33.06 3.39 -6.32
N ILE A 571 34.26 3.67 -5.79
CA ILE A 571 34.89 2.89 -4.71
C ILE A 571 34.06 2.95 -3.42
N GLU A 572 33.50 4.11 -3.08
CA GLU A 572 32.65 4.25 -1.90
C GLU A 572 31.26 3.62 -2.07
N LEU A 573 30.71 3.61 -3.29
CA LEU A 573 29.50 2.85 -3.62
C LEU A 573 29.76 1.33 -3.65
N GLU A 574 30.95 0.90 -4.10
CA GLU A 574 31.36 -0.50 -4.09
C GLU A 574 31.31 -1.09 -2.68
N LYS A 575 31.77 -0.34 -1.66
CA LYS A 575 31.71 -0.75 -0.25
C LYS A 575 30.27 -0.92 0.24
N VAL A 576 29.35 -0.04 -0.15
CA VAL A 576 27.90 -0.17 0.15
C VAL A 576 27.35 -1.45 -0.49
N CYS A 577 27.69 -1.74 -1.76
CA CYS A 577 27.23 -2.95 -2.44
C CYS A 577 27.84 -4.24 -1.86
N ARG A 578 29.13 -4.23 -1.46
CA ARG A 578 29.77 -5.35 -0.72
C ARG A 578 29.01 -5.62 0.59
N PHE A 579 28.80 -4.58 1.39
CA PHE A 579 28.07 -4.66 2.67
C PHE A 579 26.66 -5.24 2.49
N ILE A 580 25.91 -4.82 1.48
CA ILE A 580 24.55 -5.32 1.23
C ILE A 580 24.56 -6.82 0.86
N ILE A 581 25.54 -7.29 0.07
CA ILE A 581 25.69 -8.72 -0.25
C ILE A 581 26.02 -9.56 0.99
N ASP A 582 26.90 -9.06 1.85
CA ASP A 582 27.47 -9.84 2.95
C ASP A 582 26.64 -9.76 4.25
N GLU A 583 26.02 -8.61 4.54
CA GLU A 583 25.18 -8.44 5.73
C GLU A 583 23.70 -8.75 5.50
N SER A 584 23.14 -8.42 4.34
CA SER A 584 21.70 -8.20 4.25
C SER A 584 20.83 -9.47 4.32
N GLN A 585 19.65 -9.30 4.92
CA GLN A 585 18.58 -10.27 4.82
C GLN A 585 18.02 -10.41 3.40
N GLY A 586 18.08 -9.41 2.52
CA GLY A 586 17.60 -9.58 1.15
C GLY A 586 18.37 -10.69 0.45
N PHE A 587 19.70 -10.65 0.47
CA PHE A 587 20.52 -11.77 0.02
C PHE A 587 20.27 -13.03 0.87
N LYS A 588 20.54 -13.01 2.18
CA LYS A 588 20.47 -14.21 3.04
C LYS A 588 19.12 -14.94 3.06
N THR A 589 18.00 -14.23 2.89
CA THR A 589 16.64 -14.78 2.99
C THR A 589 15.84 -14.78 1.69
N ALA A 590 16.26 -14.06 0.63
CA ALA A 590 15.61 -14.25 -0.66
C ALA A 590 15.83 -15.69 -1.12
N GLU A 591 14.73 -16.37 -1.46
CA GLU A 591 14.78 -17.69 -2.07
C GLU A 591 15.64 -17.73 -3.34
N GLN A 592 15.92 -16.58 -3.93
CA GLN A 592 16.62 -16.41 -5.19
C GLN A 592 18.13 -16.13 -4.99
N PHE A 593 18.56 -15.55 -3.86
CA PHE A 593 19.89 -14.90 -3.74
C PHE A 593 20.67 -15.12 -2.40
N GLY A 594 20.42 -16.23 -1.67
CA GLY A 594 21.19 -16.62 -0.46
C GLY A 594 22.51 -17.39 -0.73
N GLU A 595 23.03 -18.17 0.23
CA GLU A 595 24.19 -19.06 -0.04
C GLU A 595 23.89 -20.05 -1.18
N LYS A 596 22.64 -20.51 -1.26
CA LYS A 596 22.13 -21.32 -2.38
C LYS A 596 21.60 -20.47 -3.55
N THR A 597 22.01 -19.19 -3.69
CA THR A 597 21.77 -18.33 -4.89
C THR A 597 22.00 -19.16 -6.13
N TYR A 598 23.22 -19.66 -6.21
CA TYR A 598 23.82 -20.24 -7.38
C TYR A 598 23.05 -21.48 -7.84
N GLU A 599 22.84 -22.45 -6.94
CA GLU A 599 22.00 -23.61 -7.21
C GLU A 599 20.58 -23.24 -7.67
N LYS A 600 19.99 -22.20 -7.07
CA LYS A 600 18.59 -21.84 -7.32
C LYS A 600 18.42 -20.95 -8.54
N LEU A 601 19.42 -20.15 -8.91
CA LEU A 601 19.49 -19.41 -10.16
C LEU A 601 19.64 -20.40 -11.32
N LEU A 602 20.52 -21.41 -11.18
CA LEU A 602 20.60 -22.55 -12.10
C LEU A 602 19.27 -23.31 -12.20
N LYS A 603 18.58 -23.58 -11.07
CA LYS A 603 17.24 -24.21 -11.06
C LYS A 603 16.11 -23.29 -11.57
N ARG A 604 16.32 -21.95 -11.63
CA ARG A 604 15.38 -20.93 -12.12
C ARG A 604 15.77 -20.37 -13.51
N LEU A 605 16.47 -21.16 -14.33
CA LEU A 605 16.64 -20.94 -15.78
C LEU A 605 15.70 -21.78 -16.70
N PRO A 606 14.42 -22.09 -16.35
CA PRO A 606 13.60 -22.98 -17.18
C PRO A 606 13.05 -22.30 -18.45
N ILE A 607 13.72 -22.54 -19.57
CA ILE A 607 13.16 -23.16 -20.80
C ILE A 607 12.12 -22.34 -21.62
N VAL A 608 11.36 -21.39 -21.05
CA VAL A 608 10.18 -20.78 -21.71
C VAL A 608 10.17 -19.24 -21.65
N ASN A 609 11.15 -18.61 -22.30
CA ASN A 609 10.95 -17.51 -23.26
C ASN A 609 12.28 -16.94 -23.77
N THR A 610 12.25 -16.30 -24.94
CA THR A 610 13.43 -15.70 -25.60
C THR A 610 13.82 -14.33 -25.04
N GLN A 611 13.75 -14.14 -23.71
CA GLN A 611 14.27 -12.92 -23.09
C GLN A 611 15.79 -13.03 -22.90
N GLU A 612 16.50 -11.95 -23.20
CA GLU A 612 17.95 -11.88 -23.03
C GLU A 612 18.34 -12.06 -21.55
N TYR A 613 19.34 -12.88 -21.29
CA TYR A 613 19.81 -13.16 -19.93
C TYR A 613 20.62 -11.97 -19.41
N ASP A 614 20.06 -11.24 -18.44
CA ASP A 614 20.72 -10.11 -17.81
C ASP A 614 21.84 -10.57 -16.86
N LEU A 615 23.05 -10.69 -17.40
CA LEU A 615 24.24 -11.13 -16.66
C LEU A 615 24.82 -10.06 -15.70
N SER A 616 24.26 -8.85 -15.65
CA SER A 616 24.78 -7.75 -14.82
C SER A 616 24.86 -8.13 -13.33
N ILE A 617 23.80 -8.73 -12.78
CA ILE A 617 23.73 -9.09 -11.36
C ILE A 617 24.79 -10.16 -11.00
N PRO A 618 24.91 -11.30 -11.71
CA PRO A 618 26.01 -12.25 -11.48
C PRO A 618 27.41 -11.66 -11.69
N LEU A 619 27.62 -10.83 -12.73
CA LEU A 619 28.88 -10.14 -12.96
C LEU A 619 29.28 -9.30 -11.73
N MET A 620 28.33 -8.57 -11.16
CA MET A 620 28.58 -7.75 -9.97
C MET A 620 28.75 -8.55 -8.69
N ILE A 621 28.02 -9.66 -8.48
CA ILE A 621 28.26 -10.55 -7.33
C ILE A 621 29.68 -11.14 -7.38
N GLY A 622 30.13 -11.61 -8.56
CA GLY A 622 31.48 -12.12 -8.75
C GLY A 622 32.56 -11.04 -8.56
N TYR A 623 32.35 -9.85 -9.10
CA TYR A 623 33.24 -8.70 -8.92
C TYR A 623 33.35 -8.26 -7.45
N LEU A 624 32.21 -8.05 -6.77
CA LEU A 624 32.14 -7.58 -5.38
C LEU A 624 32.71 -8.60 -4.38
N ARG A 625 32.73 -9.89 -4.72
CA ARG A 625 33.38 -10.95 -3.92
C ARG A 625 34.84 -11.21 -4.30
N ASN A 626 35.36 -10.52 -5.33
CA ASN A 626 36.65 -10.82 -5.97
C ASN A 626 36.76 -12.28 -6.50
N ASP A 627 35.63 -12.93 -6.76
CA ASP A 627 35.50 -14.32 -7.24
C ASP A 627 34.58 -14.38 -8.46
N LEU A 628 35.06 -13.76 -9.55
CA LEU A 628 34.33 -13.72 -10.82
C LEU A 628 34.21 -15.12 -11.45
N THR A 629 35.23 -15.96 -11.26
CA THR A 629 35.32 -17.29 -11.88
C THR A 629 34.24 -18.23 -11.37
N SER A 630 34.09 -18.40 -10.05
CA SER A 630 33.14 -19.36 -9.48
C SER A 630 31.69 -18.96 -9.71
N VAL A 631 31.42 -17.65 -9.88
CA VAL A 631 30.08 -17.13 -10.20
C VAL A 631 29.76 -17.25 -11.69
N LEU A 632 30.66 -16.86 -12.60
CA LEU A 632 30.36 -16.82 -14.04
C LEU A 632 30.45 -18.17 -14.74
N VAL A 633 31.49 -18.97 -14.46
CA VAL A 633 31.79 -20.21 -15.21
C VAL A 633 30.56 -21.13 -15.32
N PRO A 634 29.77 -21.37 -14.27
CA PRO A 634 28.66 -22.31 -14.36
C PRO A 634 27.36 -21.68 -14.86
N ILE A 635 27.20 -20.35 -14.77
CA ILE A 635 26.13 -19.62 -15.47
C ILE A 635 26.35 -19.70 -16.98
N TYR A 636 27.61 -19.60 -17.42
CA TYR A 636 28.00 -19.86 -18.81
C TYR A 636 27.73 -21.32 -19.22
N TYR A 637 28.06 -22.32 -18.39
CA TYR A 637 27.73 -23.72 -18.69
C TYR A 637 26.22 -24.01 -18.71
N GLU A 638 25.42 -23.41 -17.84
CA GLU A 638 23.96 -23.56 -17.88
C GLU A 638 23.36 -22.83 -19.09
N TYR A 639 23.87 -21.66 -19.47
CA TYR A 639 23.50 -21.00 -20.73
C TYR A 639 23.80 -21.90 -21.95
N LEU A 640 25.00 -22.49 -22.02
CA LEU A 640 25.36 -23.47 -23.05
C LEU A 640 24.41 -24.67 -23.05
N ARG A 641 24.05 -25.19 -21.87
CA ARG A 641 23.08 -26.30 -21.71
C ARG A 641 21.70 -25.91 -22.23
N GLN A 642 21.18 -24.73 -21.89
CA GLN A 642 19.88 -24.25 -22.37
C GLN A 642 19.89 -24.04 -23.90
N GLU A 643 20.94 -23.43 -24.46
CA GLU A 643 21.09 -23.30 -25.92
C GLU A 643 21.20 -24.66 -26.63
N TYR A 644 21.92 -25.62 -26.04
CA TYR A 644 22.03 -26.96 -26.60
C TYR A 644 20.69 -27.72 -26.56
N LEU A 645 19.94 -27.62 -25.46
CA LEU A 645 18.59 -28.18 -25.35
C LEU A 645 17.60 -27.51 -26.33
N ARG A 646 17.69 -26.19 -26.51
CA ARG A 646 16.90 -25.41 -27.48
C ARG A 646 17.17 -25.86 -28.92
N LYS A 647 18.42 -26.15 -29.25
CA LYS A 647 18.86 -26.60 -30.58
C LYS A 647 18.62 -28.09 -30.84
N TYR A 648 18.63 -28.93 -29.79
CA TYR A 648 18.48 -30.38 -29.87
C TYR A 648 17.39 -30.92 -28.92
N PRO A 649 16.11 -30.53 -29.09
CA PRO A 649 15.01 -30.85 -28.16
C PRO A 649 14.57 -32.32 -28.15
N LYS A 650 15.26 -33.22 -28.86
CA LYS A 650 14.97 -34.66 -28.84
C LYS A 650 15.69 -35.31 -27.67
N ASN A 651 14.94 -36.07 -26.87
CA ASN A 651 15.36 -36.67 -25.59
C ASN A 651 16.32 -37.88 -25.76
N SER A 652 17.40 -37.67 -26.51
CA SER A 652 18.47 -38.65 -26.73
C SER A 652 19.36 -38.74 -25.50
N ALA A 653 19.67 -39.96 -25.04
CA ALA A 653 20.61 -40.17 -23.94
C ALA A 653 21.96 -39.48 -24.18
N ALA A 654 22.43 -39.45 -25.44
CA ALA A 654 23.67 -38.75 -25.80
C ALA A 654 23.61 -37.23 -25.60
N VAL A 655 22.44 -36.59 -25.81
CA VAL A 655 22.26 -35.15 -25.52
C VAL A 655 22.40 -34.91 -24.02
N LYS A 656 21.82 -35.79 -23.18
CA LYS A 656 21.97 -35.72 -21.72
C LYS A 656 23.42 -35.91 -21.29
N THR A 657 24.13 -36.92 -21.81
CA THR A 657 25.55 -37.16 -21.50
C THR A 657 26.47 -36.02 -21.96
N ILE A 658 26.22 -35.42 -23.13
CA ILE A 658 26.99 -34.25 -23.60
C ILE A 658 26.77 -33.04 -22.66
N VAL A 659 25.53 -32.80 -22.24
CA VAL A 659 25.19 -31.74 -21.29
C VAL A 659 25.83 -32.00 -19.91
N GLU A 660 25.80 -33.23 -19.41
CA GLU A 660 26.42 -33.61 -18.13
C GLU A 660 27.95 -33.46 -18.17
N ASN A 661 28.60 -33.88 -19.26
CA ASN A 661 30.04 -33.70 -19.47
C ASN A 661 30.43 -32.22 -19.64
N LEU A 662 29.55 -31.37 -20.20
CA LEU A 662 29.80 -29.93 -20.32
C LEU A 662 29.70 -29.21 -18.97
N VAL A 663 28.69 -29.52 -18.15
CA VAL A 663 28.44 -28.84 -16.87
C VAL A 663 29.37 -29.31 -15.74
N TYR A 664 29.73 -30.60 -15.73
CA TYR A 664 30.51 -31.21 -14.63
C TYR A 664 31.90 -31.70 -15.03
N GLY A 665 32.30 -31.55 -16.30
CA GLY A 665 33.56 -32.04 -16.83
C GLY A 665 33.66 -33.58 -16.89
N CYS A 666 34.82 -34.06 -17.33
CA CYS A 666 35.13 -35.50 -17.40
C CYS A 666 35.31 -36.16 -16.01
N ASP A 667 35.52 -35.36 -14.96
CA ASP A 667 35.81 -35.81 -13.60
C ASP A 667 34.56 -35.98 -12.72
N SER A 668 33.38 -35.90 -13.32
CA SER A 668 32.04 -36.00 -12.70
C SER A 668 31.72 -37.32 -11.95
N LYS A 669 32.68 -38.24 -11.85
CA LYS A 669 32.61 -39.55 -11.15
C LYS A 669 32.39 -39.47 -9.64
N HIS A 670 32.35 -38.27 -9.06
CA HIS A 670 32.20 -38.05 -7.61
C HIS A 670 30.87 -37.39 -7.18
N LEU A 671 29.89 -37.24 -8.08
CA LEU A 671 28.52 -36.89 -7.68
C LEU A 671 27.86 -38.06 -6.93
N PRO A 672 27.39 -37.88 -5.67
CA PRO A 672 26.75 -38.96 -4.92
C PRO A 672 25.40 -39.34 -5.54
N ALA A 673 25.09 -40.65 -5.54
CA ALA A 673 23.95 -41.22 -6.26
C ALA A 673 22.55 -40.85 -5.71
N THR A 674 22.46 -39.97 -4.71
CA THR A 674 21.23 -39.62 -3.97
C THR A 674 20.23 -38.75 -4.74
N LEU A 675 20.49 -38.43 -6.02
CA LEU A 675 19.59 -37.66 -6.89
C LEU A 675 18.88 -38.49 -7.98
N SER A 676 19.17 -39.79 -8.10
CA SER A 676 18.56 -40.66 -9.14
C SER A 676 17.37 -41.49 -8.66
N THR A 677 17.14 -41.62 -7.36
CA THR A 677 16.17 -42.54 -6.75
C THR A 677 14.93 -41.81 -6.21
N ASN A 678 14.01 -41.40 -7.09
CA ASN A 678 12.70 -40.89 -6.65
C ASN A 678 11.59 -41.01 -7.72
N ASN A 679 11.59 -42.09 -8.52
CA ASN A 679 10.58 -42.34 -9.57
C ASN A 679 10.41 -43.85 -9.86
N SER A 680 10.17 -44.68 -8.83
CA SER A 680 9.84 -46.11 -9.03
C SER A 680 9.27 -46.81 -7.77
N SER A 681 8.15 -46.33 -7.20
CA SER A 681 7.31 -47.11 -6.25
C SER A 681 5.89 -46.51 -6.19
N THR A 682 4.87 -47.35 -6.37
CA THR A 682 3.41 -47.09 -6.20
C THR A 682 2.89 -45.76 -6.77
#